data_AF-A0A286U7K5-F1
#
_entry.id   AF-A0A286U7K5-F1
#
_cell.length_a   1.000
_cell.length_b   1.000
_cell.length_c   1.000
_cell.angle_alpha   90.00
_cell.angle_beta   90.00
_cell.angle_gamma   90.00
#
_symmetry.space_group_name_H-M   'P 1'
#
loop_
_entity.id
_entity.type
_entity.pdbx_description
1 polymer ?
#
loop_
_entity_poly.entity_id
_entity_poly.type
_entity_poly.pdbx_seq_one_letter_code
_entity_poly.pdbx_strand_id
1 'polypeptide(L)'
;MTVISTSKDILNKLFPAPVAPAKHLAPENLPGVSLDTSETLSRLLKDDHERHHIFFNAKGFHNHATHHLYAIYTLGASSEVLEAAYQTHVKYQRPSFDSPTDITESNWISHLGDERYYRAYLSFFSTEVLNNGMDVALQKYVFSPSANWIDDIQDDAKQPQMVNRLLSGVLHPLIHLGYAFEFDTPGMFAEGLAMACSQTGTDFDPFLPRDLFTEDSITTKLSSTLTLDTKLSGSHTLDIIAETLQDSDLAPGNASSIPSNDPSFPLEEVVKRRGELLHKYTEKWTIDVNDKASLNSKIEELITIGALIYGVAGLQDGASEFNADFFTAHLITSSLFLPLFAEHMSEKALAILLKAYLSISLAVWVSRGRPVPQIASFYSRTTTSLSPPGPKPTPVADTLLGADAAANAPNSWFPLLQSTLVHPDEHLPKLQRSLAEFSRLYGTRAPGKLADAAASSLKDADRLDGTVFIRTAGLTMDRLGWMREGKPRRIWDRKGFWSQSNNDSHYIEESSNIENENDRRLNLTMNFSQTIRLSQKNLRRGSGCLPPIVYSDKGIFVINKPSGLVCQSDRSVNEKKSDSFDNLLQDLKSSLELKELPKQVHRLDKYTTGSLLLAKNERHAQELHRQFSSHNIKKTYLAVVRGGRKSFPDTPRGTINTPLKITGDRVLIDERKGKTTLTDWELLGSSEKVPLSLVRLTLHSGIKHQLRVHLASVLQAPVLGDTFYSHSAPQSSILDLIPRDLSLQRGADGRPYSFLHASRILLNRFRKTGRAKQIILGITSPLTREFLTVCDKSGLTQYLTNEERNGGITVNGDIWDLTEPISGRSYLIILHHVLSTFSGTHASIVPCVCFFKFFFR
;
A
#
# COMPACT_ATOMS: atom_id res chain seq x y z
N MET A 1 18.35 23.87 3.15
CA MET A 1 17.42 24.35 2.11
C MET A 1 16.35 25.10 2.85
N THR A 2 16.34 26.41 2.70
CA THR A 2 15.38 27.32 3.33
C THR A 2 14.00 27.04 2.76
N VAL A 3 13.18 26.35 3.55
CA VAL A 3 11.74 26.27 3.33
C VAL A 3 11.24 27.71 3.38
N ILE A 4 10.70 28.23 2.28
CA ILE A 4 9.87 29.43 2.35
C ILE A 4 8.61 28.98 3.09
N SER A 5 8.62 29.15 4.42
CA SER A 5 7.46 28.88 5.27
C SER A 5 6.34 29.82 4.83
N THR A 6 5.20 29.24 4.50
CA THR A 6 3.96 30.01 4.34
C THR A 6 3.78 30.82 5.62
N SER A 7 3.59 32.13 5.51
CA SER A 7 3.44 32.96 6.71
C SER A 7 2.33 32.40 7.60
N LYS A 8 2.53 32.43 8.92
CA LYS A 8 1.58 31.86 9.89
C LYS A 8 0.15 32.40 9.69
N ASP A 9 0.03 33.66 9.25
CA ASP A 9 -1.26 34.29 8.96
C ASP A 9 -1.93 33.69 7.72
N ILE A 10 -1.18 33.44 6.65
CA ILE A 10 -1.71 32.76 5.45
C ILE A 10 -2.10 31.33 5.81
N LEU A 11 -1.26 30.60 6.55
CA LEU A 11 -1.54 29.23 6.94
C LEU A 11 -2.80 29.11 7.82
N ASN A 12 -3.04 30.10 8.69
CA ASN A 12 -4.27 30.18 9.47
C ASN A 12 -5.52 30.50 8.63
N LYS A 13 -5.38 31.29 7.55
CA LYS A 13 -6.48 31.53 6.61
C LYS A 13 -6.78 30.31 5.73
N LEU A 14 -5.74 29.54 5.36
CA LEU A 14 -5.90 28.32 4.59
C LEU A 14 -6.54 27.20 5.40
N PHE A 15 -6.17 27.09 6.69
CA PHE A 15 -6.69 26.08 7.61
C PHE A 15 -7.28 26.77 8.84
N PRO A 16 -8.46 27.41 8.71
CA PRO A 16 -9.18 27.93 9.85
C PRO A 16 -9.61 26.79 10.79
N ALA A 17 -10.21 27.15 11.93
CA ALA A 17 -10.92 26.14 12.72
C ALA A 17 -12.02 25.53 11.85
N PRO A 18 -12.15 24.19 11.81
CA PRO A 18 -13.13 23.51 10.97
C PRO A 18 -14.55 23.94 11.38
N VAL A 19 -15.30 24.50 10.43
CA VAL A 19 -16.70 24.87 10.62
C VAL A 19 -17.52 24.05 9.62
N ALA A 20 -18.44 23.23 10.13
CA ALA A 20 -19.41 22.56 9.26
C ALA A 20 -20.35 23.63 8.68
N PRO A 21 -20.65 23.61 7.36
CA PRO A 21 -21.58 24.53 6.73
C PRO A 21 -22.89 24.59 7.49
N ALA A 22 -23.48 25.77 7.58
CA ALA A 22 -24.75 26.01 8.26
C ALA A 22 -25.97 25.40 7.54
N LYS A 23 -25.79 24.43 6.62
CA LYS A 23 -26.81 23.97 5.66
C LYS A 23 -27.07 22.47 5.74
N HIS A 24 -28.32 22.10 5.42
CA HIS A 24 -28.91 20.75 5.47
C HIS A 24 -28.31 19.69 4.53
N LEU A 25 -27.19 19.97 3.85
CA LEU A 25 -26.61 19.11 2.80
C LEU A 25 -25.21 18.59 3.14
N ALA A 26 -24.55 19.12 4.17
CA ALA A 26 -23.32 18.52 4.69
C ALA A 26 -23.66 17.25 5.49
N PRO A 27 -22.81 16.21 5.45
CA PRO A 27 -22.96 15.06 6.32
C PRO A 27 -23.05 15.50 7.79
N GLU A 28 -23.96 14.88 8.56
CA GLU A 28 -24.08 15.25 9.97
C GLU A 28 -22.88 14.73 10.78
N ASN A 29 -22.28 15.63 11.56
CA ASN A 29 -21.22 15.27 12.50
C ASN A 29 -21.81 14.60 13.74
N LEU A 30 -21.20 13.50 14.18
CA LEU A 30 -21.53 12.89 15.45
C LEU A 30 -21.01 13.74 16.63
N PRO A 31 -21.72 13.73 17.78
CA PRO A 31 -21.20 14.33 19.01
C PRO A 31 -19.85 13.74 19.41
N GLY A 32 -18.95 14.57 19.94
CA GLY A 32 -17.62 14.17 20.41
C GLY A 32 -16.54 15.22 20.16
N VAL A 33 -16.79 16.13 19.21
CA VAL A 33 -15.93 17.27 18.91
C VAL A 33 -15.96 18.30 20.05
N SER A 34 -14.77 18.78 20.44
CA SER A 34 -14.53 19.90 21.34
C SER A 34 -13.55 20.91 20.73
N LEU A 35 -13.39 22.08 21.37
CA LEU A 35 -12.41 23.08 20.93
C LEU A 35 -11.00 22.47 20.78
N ASP A 36 -10.56 21.67 21.74
CA ASP A 36 -9.25 21.01 21.72
C ASP A 36 -9.09 20.07 20.51
N THR A 37 -10.14 19.33 20.17
CA THR A 37 -10.12 18.45 18.98
C THR A 37 -10.06 19.24 17.68
N SER A 38 -10.76 20.37 17.60
CA SER A 38 -10.74 21.26 16.43
C SER A 38 -9.36 21.91 16.26
N GLU A 39 -8.76 22.38 17.36
CA GLU A 39 -7.39 22.92 17.35
C GLU A 39 -6.35 21.85 16.97
N THR A 40 -6.51 20.63 17.46
CA THR A 40 -5.68 19.49 17.09
C THR A 40 -5.80 19.17 15.62
N LEU A 41 -7.02 19.04 15.08
CA LEU A 41 -7.24 18.82 13.65
C LEU A 41 -6.58 19.92 12.82
N SER A 42 -6.89 21.21 13.08
CA SER A 42 -6.29 22.33 12.34
C SER A 42 -4.76 22.30 12.38
N ARG A 43 -4.14 21.96 13.52
CA ARG A 43 -2.68 21.85 13.64
C ARG A 43 -2.13 20.71 12.78
N LEU A 44 -2.76 19.54 12.79
CA LEU A 44 -2.31 18.38 12.02
C LEU A 44 -2.44 18.60 10.51
N LEU A 45 -3.52 19.25 10.07
CA LEU A 45 -3.70 19.64 8.66
C LEU A 45 -2.62 20.61 8.20
N LYS A 46 -2.28 21.61 9.04
CA LYS A 46 -1.19 22.56 8.78
C LYS A 46 0.16 21.86 8.68
N ASP A 47 0.45 20.93 9.60
CA ASP A 47 1.69 20.14 9.57
C ASP A 47 1.80 19.32 8.28
N ASP A 48 0.69 18.68 7.85
CA ASP A 48 0.65 17.89 6.63
C ASP A 48 0.88 18.75 5.37
N HIS A 49 0.17 19.87 5.27
CA HIS A 49 0.28 20.85 4.19
C HIS A 49 1.71 21.36 3.99
N GLU A 50 2.40 21.67 5.09
CA GLU A 50 3.76 22.20 5.01
C GLU A 50 4.80 21.12 4.68
N ARG A 51 4.68 19.95 5.31
CA ARG A 51 5.74 18.94 5.34
C ARG A 51 5.66 17.91 4.24
N HIS A 52 4.45 17.51 3.83
CA HIS A 52 4.28 16.34 2.97
C HIS A 52 3.90 16.72 1.55
N HIS A 53 4.27 15.85 0.63
CA HIS A 53 3.78 15.92 -0.73
C HIS A 53 2.38 15.29 -0.80
N ILE A 54 1.55 15.71 -1.75
CA ILE A 54 0.23 15.09 -1.99
C ILE A 54 0.30 13.63 -2.46
N PHE A 55 1.50 13.12 -2.73
CA PHE A 55 1.78 11.73 -3.09
C PHE A 55 2.83 11.18 -2.13
N PHE A 56 2.55 10.02 -1.51
CA PHE A 56 3.48 9.43 -0.55
C PHE A 56 4.57 8.57 -1.21
N ASN A 57 4.48 8.30 -2.50
CA ASN A 57 5.50 7.54 -3.24
C ASN A 57 5.67 8.06 -4.68
N ALA A 58 6.67 7.54 -5.39
CA ALA A 58 6.93 7.87 -6.80
C ALA A 58 5.96 7.21 -7.79
N LYS A 59 5.03 6.37 -7.32
CA LYS A 59 3.95 5.78 -8.13
C LYS A 59 2.70 6.67 -8.18
N GLY A 60 2.75 7.86 -7.58
CA GLY A 60 1.61 8.78 -7.54
C GLY A 60 0.49 8.37 -6.59
N PHE A 61 0.77 7.55 -5.56
CA PHE A 61 -0.26 7.19 -4.58
C PHE A 61 -0.51 8.35 -3.61
N HIS A 62 -1.77 8.71 -3.44
CA HIS A 62 -2.22 9.91 -2.73
C HIS A 62 -1.95 9.88 -1.25
N ASN A 63 -1.57 11.02 -0.69
CA ASN A 63 -1.55 11.26 0.74
C ASN A 63 -3.00 11.24 1.29
N HIS A 64 -3.28 10.31 2.20
CA HIS A 64 -4.60 10.12 2.81
C HIS A 64 -4.74 10.71 4.22
N ALA A 65 -3.71 11.37 4.76
CA ALA A 65 -3.69 11.82 6.15
C ALA A 65 -4.87 12.74 6.45
N THR A 66 -5.06 13.77 5.63
CA THR A 66 -6.16 14.74 5.77
C THR A 66 -7.53 14.07 5.65
N HIS A 67 -7.71 13.15 4.70
CA HIS A 67 -8.99 12.44 4.54
C HIS A 67 -9.31 11.55 5.75
N HIS A 68 -8.31 10.84 6.30
CA HIS A 68 -8.51 10.03 7.50
C HIS A 68 -8.91 10.95 8.66
N LEU A 69 -8.14 12.01 8.90
CA LEU A 69 -8.36 12.94 10.00
C LEU A 69 -9.75 13.57 9.98
N TYR A 70 -10.18 14.11 8.85
CA TYR A 70 -11.53 14.66 8.73
C TYR A 70 -12.60 13.58 8.93
N ALA A 71 -12.43 12.38 8.35
CA ALA A 71 -13.40 11.31 8.50
C ALA A 71 -13.62 10.95 9.97
N ILE A 72 -12.56 10.69 10.74
CA ILE A 72 -12.69 10.33 12.16
C ILE A 72 -13.08 11.52 13.03
N TYR A 73 -12.72 12.75 12.65
CA TYR A 73 -13.21 13.96 13.31
C TYR A 73 -14.74 14.05 13.25
N THR A 74 -15.35 13.80 12.08
CA THR A 74 -16.82 13.79 11.93
C THR A 74 -17.51 12.69 12.71
N LEU A 75 -16.79 11.62 13.03
CA LEU A 75 -17.28 10.51 13.85
C LEU A 75 -17.09 10.76 15.36
N GLY A 76 -16.50 11.91 15.76
CA GLY A 76 -16.30 12.29 17.16
C GLY A 76 -14.99 11.81 17.78
N ALA A 77 -13.91 11.66 16.99
CA ALA A 77 -12.59 11.29 17.50
C ALA A 77 -12.04 12.31 18.51
N SER A 78 -11.35 11.82 19.55
CA SER A 78 -10.58 12.66 20.47
C SER A 78 -9.26 13.12 19.84
N SER A 79 -8.61 14.11 20.45
CA SER A 79 -7.31 14.63 20.03
C SER A 79 -6.23 13.53 19.99
N GLU A 80 -6.26 12.59 20.93
CA GLU A 80 -5.34 11.45 20.98
C GLU A 80 -5.55 10.47 19.82
N VAL A 81 -6.80 10.26 19.41
CA VAL A 81 -7.12 9.39 18.28
C VAL A 81 -6.71 10.06 16.96
N LEU A 82 -6.95 11.36 16.82
CA LEU A 82 -6.48 12.15 15.67
C LEU A 82 -4.96 12.10 15.55
N GLU A 83 -4.25 12.32 16.66
CA GLU A 83 -2.79 12.20 16.71
C GLU A 83 -2.31 10.80 16.34
N ALA A 84 -2.90 9.76 16.97
CA ALA A 84 -2.53 8.37 16.68
C ALA A 84 -2.74 8.03 15.21
N ALA A 85 -3.86 8.45 14.61
CA ALA A 85 -4.12 8.30 13.19
C ALA A 85 -3.06 9.04 12.37
N TYR A 86 -2.78 10.32 12.64
CA TYR A 86 -1.76 11.06 11.91
C TYR A 86 -0.38 10.39 11.96
N GLN A 87 0.03 9.86 13.12
CA GLN A 87 1.30 9.16 13.27
C GLN A 87 1.37 7.85 12.47
N THR A 88 0.25 7.22 12.09
CA THR A 88 0.30 6.07 11.17
C THR A 88 0.67 6.50 9.75
N HIS A 89 0.24 7.69 9.33
CA HIS A 89 0.53 8.28 8.01
C HIS A 89 1.97 8.77 7.90
N VAL A 90 2.43 9.59 8.86
CA VAL A 90 3.75 10.26 8.82
C VAL A 90 4.91 9.30 8.51
N LYS A 91 4.81 8.04 8.94
CA LYS A 91 5.84 7.00 8.77
C LYS A 91 6.18 6.67 7.31
N TYR A 92 5.25 6.90 6.38
CA TYR A 92 5.43 6.56 4.97
C TYR A 92 5.25 7.74 4.02
N GLN A 93 4.86 8.91 4.54
CA GLN A 93 4.68 10.11 3.72
C GLN A 93 5.98 10.56 3.08
N ARG A 94 5.87 11.07 1.85
CA ARG A 94 6.97 11.69 1.15
C ARG A 94 7.10 13.14 1.61
N PRO A 95 8.31 13.65 1.92
CA PRO A 95 8.49 15.06 2.19
C PRO A 95 8.18 15.88 0.93
N SER A 96 7.58 17.03 1.14
CA SER A 96 7.39 18.05 0.12
C SER A 96 8.73 18.63 -0.32
N PHE A 97 8.81 19.15 -1.54
CA PHE A 97 10.05 19.71 -2.10
C PHE A 97 9.76 20.87 -3.07
N ASP A 98 10.75 21.75 -3.23
CA ASP A 98 10.60 22.94 -4.08
C ASP A 98 10.40 22.58 -5.55
N SER A 99 9.47 23.28 -6.18
CA SER A 99 9.20 23.14 -7.61
C SER A 99 10.28 23.81 -8.47
N PRO A 100 10.49 23.36 -9.72
CA PRO A 100 11.53 23.92 -10.59
C PRO A 100 11.35 25.41 -10.88
N THR A 101 10.11 25.84 -11.12
CA THR A 101 9.71 27.24 -11.33
C THR A 101 8.31 27.46 -10.77
N ASP A 102 7.92 28.73 -10.64
CA ASP A 102 6.58 29.12 -10.19
C ASP A 102 5.51 28.85 -11.25
N ILE A 103 4.28 28.63 -10.77
CA ILE A 103 3.07 28.59 -11.57
C ILE A 103 2.37 29.95 -11.48
N THR A 104 1.93 30.43 -12.63
CA THR A 104 1.28 31.72 -12.87
C THR A 104 0.07 31.52 -13.77
N GLU A 105 -0.77 32.54 -13.88
CA GLU A 105 -1.92 32.53 -14.79
C GLU A 105 -1.53 32.24 -16.25
N SER A 106 -0.32 32.63 -16.69
CA SER A 106 0.13 32.43 -18.07
C SER A 106 0.66 31.02 -18.38
N ASN A 107 1.05 30.24 -17.36
CA ASN A 107 1.74 28.95 -17.56
C ASN A 107 1.14 27.79 -16.74
N TRP A 108 0.01 27.98 -16.04
CA TRP A 108 -0.56 26.93 -15.19
C TRP A 108 -0.95 25.66 -15.96
N ILE A 109 -1.21 25.73 -17.26
CA ILE A 109 -1.46 24.55 -18.10
C ILE A 109 -0.19 23.85 -18.58
N SER A 110 0.98 24.51 -18.52
CA SER A 110 2.21 24.05 -19.17
C SER A 110 2.90 22.89 -18.45
N HIS A 111 2.52 22.62 -17.20
CA HIS A 111 3.17 21.63 -16.33
C HIS A 111 2.19 20.58 -15.76
N LEU A 112 1.01 20.47 -16.37
CA LEU A 112 0.00 19.50 -15.95
C LEU A 112 0.55 18.07 -16.06
N GLY A 113 0.37 17.29 -15.00
CA GLY A 113 0.87 15.92 -14.87
C GLY A 113 2.31 15.78 -14.40
N ASP A 114 2.99 16.88 -14.12
CA ASP A 114 4.33 16.84 -13.54
C ASP A 114 4.27 17.07 -12.03
N GLU A 115 4.37 15.99 -11.25
CA GLU A 115 4.35 16.06 -9.78
C GLU A 115 5.43 16.97 -9.19
N ARG A 116 6.49 17.29 -9.93
CA ARG A 116 7.53 18.21 -9.46
C ARG A 116 7.00 19.63 -9.26
N TYR A 117 5.91 19.98 -9.94
CA TYR A 117 5.27 21.30 -9.84
C TYR A 117 4.17 21.36 -8.78
N TYR A 118 3.94 20.28 -8.01
CA TYR A 118 2.89 20.27 -6.98
C TYR A 118 2.98 21.46 -6.02
N ARG A 119 4.17 21.78 -5.49
CA ARG A 119 4.32 22.93 -4.57
C ARG A 119 4.03 24.27 -5.24
N ALA A 120 4.45 24.46 -6.48
CA ALA A 120 4.15 25.68 -7.23
C ALA A 120 2.63 25.80 -7.53
N TYR A 121 1.97 24.70 -7.92
CA TYR A 121 0.51 24.66 -8.05
C TYR A 121 -0.20 24.95 -6.72
N LEU A 122 0.28 24.36 -5.63
CA LEU A 122 -0.27 24.59 -4.29
C LEU A 122 -0.18 26.07 -3.90
N SER A 123 0.96 26.71 -4.15
CA SER A 123 1.16 28.15 -3.89
C SER A 123 0.25 29.02 -4.76
N PHE A 124 0.14 28.69 -6.06
CA PHE A 124 -0.73 29.38 -7.00
C PHE A 124 -2.19 29.29 -6.57
N PHE A 125 -2.71 28.08 -6.34
CA PHE A 125 -4.11 27.90 -5.95
C PHE A 125 -4.41 28.41 -4.54
N SER A 126 -3.46 28.35 -3.61
CA SER A 126 -3.62 28.99 -2.29
C SER A 126 -3.88 30.49 -2.44
N THR A 127 -3.17 31.15 -3.37
CA THR A 127 -3.36 32.57 -3.66
C THR A 127 -4.69 32.83 -4.35
N GLU A 128 -5.01 32.05 -5.39
CA GLU A 128 -6.27 32.20 -6.14
C GLU A 128 -7.50 32.00 -5.25
N VAL A 129 -7.51 30.97 -4.41
CA VAL A 129 -8.65 30.66 -3.53
C VAL A 129 -8.80 31.72 -2.44
N LEU A 130 -7.69 32.20 -1.84
CA LEU A 130 -7.77 33.25 -0.82
C LEU A 130 -8.22 34.61 -1.38
N ASN A 131 -7.92 34.91 -2.65
CA ASN A 131 -8.30 36.16 -3.27
C ASN A 131 -9.71 36.14 -3.87
N ASN A 132 -10.08 35.03 -4.51
CA ASN A 132 -11.28 34.94 -5.35
C ASN A 132 -12.35 34.00 -4.78
N GLY A 133 -12.01 33.15 -3.81
CA GLY A 133 -12.91 32.13 -3.24
C GLY A 133 -12.85 30.78 -3.97
N MET A 134 -13.35 29.73 -3.30
CA MET A 134 -13.34 28.35 -3.80
C MET A 134 -14.22 28.18 -5.05
N ASP A 135 -15.41 28.77 -5.07
CA ASP A 135 -16.39 28.63 -6.17
C ASP A 135 -15.85 29.22 -7.48
N VAL A 136 -15.24 30.40 -7.40
CA VAL A 136 -14.63 31.08 -8.56
C VAL A 136 -13.44 30.27 -9.08
N ALA A 137 -12.60 29.75 -8.18
CA ALA A 137 -11.47 28.89 -8.56
C ALA A 137 -11.94 27.58 -9.22
N LEU A 138 -12.99 26.94 -8.69
CA LEU A 138 -13.58 25.73 -9.27
C LEU A 138 -14.07 25.99 -10.70
N GLN A 139 -14.86 27.04 -10.88
CA GLN A 139 -15.45 27.39 -12.16
C GLN A 139 -14.37 27.76 -13.18
N LYS A 140 -13.33 28.49 -12.77
CA LYS A 140 -12.26 28.96 -13.65
C LYS A 140 -11.30 27.83 -14.05
N TYR A 141 -10.77 27.09 -13.09
CA TYR A 141 -9.66 26.15 -13.32
C TYR A 141 -10.09 24.71 -13.55
N VAL A 142 -11.38 24.38 -13.35
CA VAL A 142 -11.88 23.02 -13.62
C VAL A 142 -12.96 23.00 -14.69
N PHE A 143 -13.96 23.89 -14.64
CA PHE A 143 -15.16 23.78 -15.50
C PHE A 143 -15.23 24.80 -16.63
N SER A 144 -14.27 25.73 -16.74
CA SER A 144 -14.23 26.64 -17.88
C SER A 144 -13.91 25.87 -19.18
N PRO A 145 -14.38 26.34 -20.34
CA PRO A 145 -13.99 25.76 -21.62
C PRO A 145 -12.48 25.67 -21.77
N SER A 146 -11.75 26.75 -21.49
CA SER A 146 -10.28 26.81 -21.58
C SER A 146 -9.54 25.90 -20.59
N ALA A 147 -10.18 25.47 -19.49
CA ALA A 147 -9.61 24.50 -18.55
C ALA A 147 -9.80 23.05 -19.01
N ASN A 148 -10.51 22.81 -20.11
CA ASN A 148 -10.73 21.46 -20.63
C ASN A 148 -10.29 21.32 -22.08
N TRP A 149 -10.61 22.31 -22.91
CA TRP A 149 -10.35 22.30 -24.34
C TRP A 149 -9.87 23.65 -24.87
N ILE A 150 -8.76 23.63 -25.60
CA ILE A 150 -8.14 24.77 -26.26
C ILE A 150 -8.09 24.47 -27.76
N ASP A 151 -8.76 25.27 -28.57
CA ASP A 151 -8.93 25.02 -30.01
C ASP A 151 -7.60 24.93 -30.79
N ASP A 152 -6.59 25.67 -30.34
CA ASP A 152 -5.26 25.69 -30.96
C ASP A 152 -4.40 24.45 -30.65
N ILE A 153 -4.80 23.62 -29.67
CA ILE A 153 -4.11 22.37 -29.34
C ILE A 153 -4.76 21.22 -30.11
N GLN A 154 -4.07 20.72 -31.13
CA GLN A 154 -4.55 19.62 -31.98
C GLN A 154 -4.27 18.21 -31.40
N ASP A 155 -3.45 18.11 -30.36
CA ASP A 155 -3.09 16.85 -29.71
C ASP A 155 -3.94 16.69 -28.45
N ASP A 156 -4.94 15.81 -28.50
CA ASP A 156 -5.90 15.56 -27.42
C ASP A 156 -5.18 15.25 -26.08
N ALA A 157 -4.06 14.54 -26.14
CA ALA A 157 -3.25 14.19 -24.97
C ALA A 157 -2.57 15.40 -24.29
N LYS A 158 -2.50 16.55 -24.99
CA LYS A 158 -1.97 17.81 -24.45
C LYS A 158 -3.05 18.76 -23.96
N GLN A 159 -4.32 18.38 -24.09
CA GLN A 159 -5.42 19.21 -23.63
C GLN A 159 -5.48 19.24 -22.10
N PRO A 160 -5.89 20.37 -21.48
CA PRO A 160 -5.86 20.47 -20.03
C PRO A 160 -6.75 19.43 -19.32
N GLN A 161 -7.95 19.18 -19.86
CA GLN A 161 -8.90 18.15 -19.39
C GLN A 161 -9.11 18.13 -17.86
N MET A 162 -9.30 19.30 -17.24
CA MET A 162 -9.33 19.42 -15.78
C MET A 162 -10.49 18.67 -15.12
N VAL A 163 -11.63 18.47 -15.78
CA VAL A 163 -12.70 17.62 -15.25
C VAL A 163 -12.25 16.14 -15.18
N ASN A 164 -11.56 15.63 -16.21
CA ASN A 164 -11.00 14.28 -16.18
C ASN A 164 -9.96 14.13 -15.06
N ARG A 165 -9.12 15.15 -14.87
CA ARG A 165 -8.14 15.19 -13.79
C ARG A 165 -8.78 15.22 -12.40
N LEU A 166 -9.89 15.95 -12.23
CA LEU A 166 -10.66 15.96 -10.99
C LEU A 166 -11.18 14.56 -10.62
N LEU A 167 -11.59 13.76 -11.62
CA LEU A 167 -12.13 12.42 -11.42
C LEU A 167 -11.07 11.30 -11.44
N SER A 168 -9.84 11.63 -11.79
CA SER A 168 -8.72 10.68 -11.88
C SER A 168 -8.23 10.23 -10.50
N GLY A 169 -7.27 9.29 -10.49
CA GLY A 169 -6.63 8.84 -9.26
C GLY A 169 -7.64 8.20 -8.28
N VAL A 170 -8.65 7.50 -8.78
CA VAL A 170 -9.74 6.95 -7.97
C VAL A 170 -10.49 8.04 -7.17
N LEU A 171 -10.78 9.17 -7.82
CA LEU A 171 -11.58 10.28 -7.32
C LEU A 171 -10.96 11.08 -6.15
N HIS A 172 -9.66 10.91 -5.87
CA HIS A 172 -9.02 11.61 -4.74
C HIS A 172 -9.06 13.13 -4.84
N PRO A 173 -8.85 13.78 -6.01
CA PRO A 173 -9.00 15.24 -6.10
C PRO A 173 -10.43 15.69 -5.79
N LEU A 174 -11.45 15.00 -6.32
CA LEU A 174 -12.86 15.25 -6.02
C LEU A 174 -13.18 15.10 -4.53
N ILE A 175 -12.72 14.02 -3.89
CA ILE A 175 -12.89 13.77 -2.44
C ILE A 175 -12.23 14.90 -1.64
N HIS A 176 -11.05 15.35 -2.08
CA HIS A 176 -10.28 16.37 -1.41
C HIS A 176 -10.98 17.74 -1.47
N LEU A 177 -11.53 18.14 -2.63
CA LEU A 177 -12.40 19.31 -2.75
C LEU A 177 -13.72 19.16 -1.95
N GLY A 178 -14.27 17.94 -1.90
CA GLY A 178 -15.47 17.64 -1.11
C GLY A 178 -15.29 17.94 0.38
N TYR A 179 -14.17 17.51 0.98
CA TYR A 179 -13.82 17.86 2.35
C TYR A 179 -13.59 19.37 2.53
N ALA A 180 -13.04 20.05 1.52
CA ALA A 180 -12.85 21.49 1.58
C ALA A 180 -14.18 22.24 1.65
N PHE A 181 -15.19 21.82 0.87
CA PHE A 181 -16.55 22.36 0.98
C PHE A 181 -17.23 21.98 2.29
N GLU A 182 -17.03 20.74 2.75
CA GLU A 182 -17.61 20.25 4.00
C GLU A 182 -17.09 20.99 5.25
N PHE A 183 -15.88 21.55 5.21
CA PHE A 183 -15.28 22.22 6.37
C PHE A 183 -14.89 23.68 6.13
N ASP A 184 -15.33 24.25 5.01
CA ASP A 184 -14.95 25.59 4.56
C ASP A 184 -13.44 25.84 4.69
N THR A 185 -12.64 24.95 4.08
CA THR A 185 -11.17 24.92 4.25
C THR A 185 -10.43 25.24 2.95
N PRO A 186 -10.03 26.51 2.72
CA PRO A 186 -9.35 26.95 1.49
C PRO A 186 -8.04 26.20 1.17
N GLY A 187 -7.27 25.81 2.19
CA GLY A 187 -6.02 25.09 2.02
C GLY A 187 -6.21 23.70 1.46
N MET A 188 -7.22 22.99 1.99
CA MET A 188 -7.67 21.71 1.44
C MET A 188 -8.15 21.90 0.00
N PHE A 189 -8.90 22.96 -0.30
CA PHE A 189 -9.34 23.24 -1.67
C PHE A 189 -8.15 23.43 -2.64
N ALA A 190 -7.16 24.22 -2.24
CA ALA A 190 -5.95 24.46 -3.03
C ALA A 190 -5.12 23.18 -3.23
N GLU A 191 -5.01 22.33 -2.22
CA GLU A 191 -4.38 21.01 -2.32
C GLU A 191 -5.09 20.10 -3.32
N GLY A 192 -6.43 20.09 -3.33
CA GLY A 192 -7.22 19.30 -4.27
C GLY A 192 -7.05 19.74 -5.72
N LEU A 193 -7.02 21.05 -5.99
CA LEU A 193 -6.71 21.58 -7.33
C LEU A 193 -5.27 21.27 -7.74
N ALA A 194 -4.30 21.46 -6.84
CA ALA A 194 -2.91 21.13 -7.11
C ALA A 194 -2.71 19.63 -7.35
N MET A 195 -3.47 18.77 -6.65
CA MET A 195 -3.51 17.32 -6.88
C MET A 195 -3.99 17.00 -8.29
N ALA A 196 -5.12 17.58 -8.73
CA ALA A 196 -5.65 17.40 -10.07
C ALA A 196 -4.63 17.83 -11.15
N CYS A 197 -3.95 18.96 -10.95
CA CYS A 197 -2.88 19.42 -11.85
C CYS A 197 -1.64 18.52 -11.84
N SER A 198 -1.31 17.89 -10.71
CA SER A 198 -0.10 17.05 -10.56
C SER A 198 -0.30 15.62 -11.05
N GLN A 199 -1.55 15.19 -11.23
CA GLN A 199 -1.86 13.87 -11.74
C GLN A 199 -1.39 13.73 -13.19
N THR A 200 -0.58 12.72 -13.52
CA THR A 200 -0.23 12.44 -14.92
C THR A 200 -1.53 12.27 -15.73
N GLY A 201 -1.85 13.23 -16.60
CA GLY A 201 -3.07 13.17 -17.42
C GLY A 201 -2.86 12.24 -18.62
N THR A 202 -3.88 11.63 -19.21
CA THR A 202 -5.25 11.34 -18.79
C THR A 202 -5.60 9.96 -19.39
N ASP A 203 -5.79 8.96 -18.54
CA ASP A 203 -6.25 7.61 -18.94
C ASP A 203 -7.70 7.59 -19.49
N PHE A 204 -8.25 8.74 -19.91
CA PHE A 204 -9.68 9.02 -19.91
C PHE A 204 -10.24 9.79 -21.12
N ASP A 205 -9.49 9.97 -22.19
CA ASP A 205 -9.86 10.76 -23.38
C ASP A 205 -11.34 10.60 -23.85
N PRO A 206 -11.97 9.41 -23.86
CA PRO A 206 -13.34 9.27 -24.36
C PRO A 206 -14.50 9.52 -23.37
N PHE A 207 -14.31 9.99 -22.13
CA PHE A 207 -15.46 10.14 -21.20
C PHE A 207 -16.29 11.41 -21.34
N LEU A 208 -15.67 12.51 -21.73
CA LEU A 208 -16.33 13.81 -21.83
C LEU A 208 -16.03 14.39 -23.22
N PRO A 209 -16.97 14.30 -24.17
CA PRO A 209 -16.74 14.85 -25.49
C PRO A 209 -16.52 16.36 -25.41
N ARG A 210 -15.68 16.89 -26.30
CA ARG A 210 -15.40 18.32 -26.46
C ARG A 210 -16.67 19.17 -26.46
N ASP A 211 -17.74 18.65 -27.05
CA ASP A 211 -19.05 19.31 -27.16
C ASP A 211 -19.69 19.66 -25.81
N LEU A 212 -19.28 19.05 -24.69
CA LEU A 212 -19.75 19.46 -23.36
C LEU A 212 -19.20 20.84 -22.94
N PHE A 213 -18.12 21.30 -23.57
CA PHE A 213 -17.41 22.51 -23.21
C PHE A 213 -17.54 23.65 -24.24
N THR A 214 -18.17 23.42 -25.40
CA THR A 214 -18.45 24.46 -26.41
C THR A 214 -19.77 25.20 -26.15
N GLU A 215 -19.91 26.44 -26.63
CA GLU A 215 -21.10 27.29 -26.36
C GLU A 215 -22.38 26.84 -27.11
N ASP A 216 -22.25 26.29 -28.33
CA ASP A 216 -23.37 25.97 -29.23
C ASP A 216 -24.11 24.64 -28.94
N SER A 217 -23.43 23.67 -28.33
CA SER A 217 -23.95 22.30 -28.12
C SER A 217 -25.08 22.25 -27.09
N ILE A 218 -25.01 23.11 -26.08
CA ILE A 218 -25.89 23.10 -24.92
C ILE A 218 -27.13 23.96 -25.15
N THR A 219 -26.99 25.15 -25.75
CA THR A 219 -28.15 25.95 -26.16
C THR A 219 -29.01 25.20 -27.17
N THR A 220 -28.43 24.42 -28.08
CA THR A 220 -29.21 23.64 -29.05
C THR A 220 -29.91 22.43 -28.40
N LYS A 221 -29.27 21.74 -27.44
CA LYS A 221 -29.88 20.61 -26.70
C LYS A 221 -30.86 21.05 -25.60
N LEU A 222 -30.59 22.10 -24.83
CA LEU A 222 -31.55 22.67 -23.85
C LEU A 222 -32.70 23.42 -24.53
N SER A 223 -32.47 24.14 -25.64
CA SER A 223 -33.57 24.83 -26.35
C SER A 223 -34.49 23.87 -27.09
N SER A 224 -33.97 22.75 -27.63
CA SER A 224 -34.83 21.69 -28.19
C SER A 224 -35.63 20.94 -27.12
N THR A 225 -35.16 20.96 -25.87
CA THR A 225 -35.87 20.40 -24.70
C THR A 225 -36.94 21.36 -24.17
N LEU A 226 -36.75 22.67 -24.29
CA LEU A 226 -37.74 23.70 -23.90
C LEU A 226 -38.93 23.82 -24.86
N THR A 227 -38.86 23.25 -26.06
CA THR A 227 -39.92 23.32 -27.07
C THR A 227 -40.96 22.19 -27.00
N LEU A 228 -40.83 21.22 -26.08
CA LEU A 228 -41.84 20.19 -25.85
C LEU A 228 -42.17 20.12 -24.35
N ASP A 229 -43.45 20.30 -24.02
CA ASP A 229 -44.10 20.09 -22.69
C ASP A 229 -44.01 18.63 -22.16
N THR A 230 -43.07 17.84 -22.65
CA THR A 230 -42.82 16.47 -22.21
C THR A 230 -41.74 16.47 -21.15
N LYS A 231 -42.05 15.98 -19.93
CA LYS A 231 -41.03 15.63 -18.91
C LYS A 231 -39.83 14.97 -19.58
N LEU A 232 -38.62 15.48 -19.32
CA LEU A 232 -37.35 14.84 -19.67
C LEU A 232 -37.37 13.37 -19.21
N SER A 233 -37.69 12.44 -20.11
CA SER A 233 -37.77 11.01 -19.81
C SER A 233 -36.45 10.33 -20.16
N GLY A 234 -35.45 10.49 -19.31
CA GLY A 234 -34.19 9.73 -19.40
C GLY A 234 -34.30 8.35 -18.74
N SER A 235 -33.41 7.43 -19.13
CA SER A 235 -33.26 6.13 -18.48
C SER A 235 -32.85 6.29 -17.02
N HIS A 236 -33.32 5.38 -16.17
CA HIS A 236 -32.86 5.27 -14.79
C HIS A 236 -31.46 4.65 -14.74
N THR A 237 -30.61 5.03 -13.77
CA THR A 237 -29.26 4.44 -13.62
C THR A 237 -29.27 2.92 -13.43
N LEU A 238 -30.28 2.36 -12.74
CA LEU A 238 -30.42 0.91 -12.59
C LEU A 238 -30.74 0.21 -13.93
N ASP A 239 -31.47 0.86 -14.82
CA ASP A 239 -31.71 0.32 -16.18
C ASP A 239 -30.42 0.35 -17.00
N ILE A 240 -29.62 1.40 -16.84
CA ILE A 240 -28.28 1.47 -17.45
C ILE A 240 -27.40 0.32 -16.95
N ILE A 241 -27.43 -0.02 -15.66
CA ILE A 241 -26.75 -1.20 -15.12
C ILE A 241 -27.29 -2.48 -15.76
N ALA A 242 -28.62 -2.64 -15.84
CA ALA A 242 -29.26 -3.82 -16.43
C ALA A 242 -28.88 -4.02 -17.90
N GLU A 243 -28.91 -2.95 -18.70
CA GLU A 243 -28.49 -2.98 -20.11
C GLU A 243 -26.98 -3.24 -20.25
N THR A 244 -26.16 -2.55 -19.44
CA THR A 244 -24.71 -2.74 -19.43
C THR A 244 -24.32 -4.17 -19.09
N LEU A 245 -25.08 -4.88 -18.25
CA LEU A 245 -24.85 -6.30 -17.95
C LEU A 245 -25.06 -7.21 -19.17
N GLN A 246 -25.97 -6.85 -20.08
CA GLN A 246 -26.26 -7.63 -21.29
C GLN A 246 -25.30 -7.33 -22.45
N ASP A 247 -24.56 -6.24 -22.36
CA ASP A 247 -23.60 -5.86 -23.39
C ASP A 247 -22.38 -6.79 -23.39
N SER A 248 -22.17 -7.53 -24.48
CA SER A 248 -21.04 -8.46 -24.58
C SER A 248 -19.69 -7.75 -24.72
N ASP A 249 -19.66 -6.52 -25.24
CA ASP A 249 -18.42 -5.74 -25.38
C ASP A 249 -17.88 -5.26 -24.04
N LEU A 250 -18.77 -5.12 -23.04
CA LEU A 250 -18.44 -4.72 -21.68
C LEU A 250 -18.22 -5.93 -20.73
N ALA A 251 -18.27 -7.15 -21.25
CA ALA A 251 -18.00 -8.36 -20.47
C ALA A 251 -16.51 -8.51 -20.10
N PRO A 252 -16.20 -9.22 -18.98
CA PRO A 252 -14.83 -9.60 -18.64
C PRO A 252 -14.05 -10.22 -19.81
N GLY A 253 -12.84 -9.73 -20.07
CA GLY A 253 -12.00 -10.15 -21.20
C GLY A 253 -12.29 -9.46 -22.53
N ASN A 254 -13.52 -8.95 -22.72
CA ASN A 254 -13.87 -8.13 -23.89
C ASN A 254 -13.66 -6.63 -23.60
N ALA A 255 -14.04 -6.17 -22.41
CA ALA A 255 -13.92 -4.75 -22.05
C ALA A 255 -12.45 -4.33 -21.87
N SER A 256 -11.63 -5.23 -21.32
CA SER A 256 -10.19 -5.11 -21.14
C SER A 256 -9.57 -6.50 -21.07
N SER A 257 -8.25 -6.58 -21.17
CA SER A 257 -7.53 -7.82 -20.96
C SER A 257 -7.73 -8.30 -19.52
N ILE A 258 -8.05 -9.59 -19.32
CA ILE A 258 -8.14 -10.14 -17.96
C ILE A 258 -6.75 -10.05 -17.32
N PRO A 259 -6.61 -9.39 -16.17
CA PRO A 259 -5.30 -9.24 -15.59
C PRO A 259 -4.73 -10.55 -15.06
N SER A 260 -3.45 -10.79 -15.35
CA SER A 260 -2.76 -12.05 -15.03
C SER A 260 -2.06 -12.06 -13.67
N ASN A 261 -1.88 -10.89 -13.02
CA ASN A 261 -1.16 -10.73 -11.73
C ASN A 261 -1.80 -9.65 -10.84
N ASP A 262 -1.64 -9.80 -9.51
CA ASP A 262 -2.14 -8.87 -8.46
C ASP A 262 -1.09 -7.79 -8.10
N PRO A 263 -1.43 -6.49 -7.94
CA PRO A 263 -2.71 -5.82 -8.13
C PRO A 263 -2.79 -5.06 -9.45
N SER A 264 -3.81 -5.35 -10.24
CA SER A 264 -4.05 -4.74 -11.56
C SER A 264 -5.41 -4.05 -11.62
N PHE A 265 -5.43 -2.84 -12.14
CA PHE A 265 -6.64 -2.03 -12.33
C PHE A 265 -6.66 -1.52 -13.77
N PRO A 266 -7.21 -2.29 -14.73
CA PRO A 266 -7.14 -1.99 -16.16
C PRO A 266 -8.13 -0.88 -16.56
N LEU A 267 -8.25 0.18 -15.74
CA LEU A 267 -9.16 1.28 -15.99
C LEU A 267 -8.78 1.98 -17.29
N GLU A 268 -7.54 2.42 -17.44
CA GLU A 268 -7.03 3.04 -18.69
C GLU A 268 -7.38 2.21 -19.94
N GLU A 269 -7.20 0.89 -19.87
CA GLU A 269 -7.51 -0.01 -20.98
C GLU A 269 -9.01 -0.06 -21.28
N VAL A 270 -9.87 -0.18 -20.27
CA VAL A 270 -11.33 -0.13 -20.44
C VAL A 270 -11.74 1.19 -21.08
N VAL A 271 -11.18 2.30 -20.62
CA VAL A 271 -11.58 3.62 -21.11
C VAL A 271 -11.14 3.79 -22.56
N LYS A 272 -9.89 3.47 -22.87
CA LYS A 272 -9.37 3.53 -24.24
C LYS A 272 -10.14 2.65 -25.22
N ARG A 273 -10.60 1.46 -24.79
CA ARG A 273 -11.30 0.50 -25.67
C ARG A 273 -12.81 0.76 -25.74
N ARG A 274 -13.41 1.20 -24.64
CA ARG A 274 -14.87 1.16 -24.42
C ARG A 274 -15.46 2.49 -23.95
N GLY A 275 -14.67 3.56 -23.84
CA GLY A 275 -15.15 4.85 -23.35
C GLY A 275 -16.29 5.45 -24.18
N GLU A 276 -16.22 5.39 -25.52
CA GLU A 276 -17.32 5.86 -26.38
C GLU A 276 -18.60 5.06 -26.15
N LEU A 277 -18.49 3.75 -25.93
CA LEU A 277 -19.62 2.87 -25.63
C LEU A 277 -20.23 3.18 -24.26
N LEU A 278 -19.38 3.33 -23.24
CA LEU A 278 -19.81 3.76 -21.90
C LEU A 278 -20.47 5.14 -21.94
N HIS A 279 -19.94 6.06 -22.75
CA HIS A 279 -20.54 7.38 -22.95
C HIS A 279 -21.96 7.28 -23.55
N LYS A 280 -22.19 6.40 -24.53
CA LYS A 280 -23.54 6.15 -25.09
C LYS A 280 -24.55 5.70 -24.04
N TYR A 281 -24.12 4.90 -23.05
CA TYR A 281 -24.99 4.52 -21.93
C TYR A 281 -25.28 5.73 -21.03
N THR A 282 -24.28 6.55 -20.73
CA THR A 282 -24.48 7.74 -19.89
C THR A 282 -25.34 8.81 -20.55
N GLU A 283 -25.35 8.94 -21.88
CA GLU A 283 -26.22 9.89 -22.58
C GLU A 283 -27.71 9.52 -22.48
N LYS A 284 -28.05 8.25 -22.18
CA LYS A 284 -29.44 7.86 -21.88
C LYS A 284 -29.92 8.44 -20.55
N TRP A 285 -29.01 8.77 -19.63
CA TRP A 285 -29.32 9.40 -18.36
C TRP A 285 -29.45 10.91 -18.55
N THR A 286 -30.67 11.42 -18.43
CA THR A 286 -30.94 12.86 -18.48
C THR A 286 -31.09 13.42 -17.07
N ILE A 287 -30.67 14.67 -16.89
CA ILE A 287 -30.66 15.37 -15.61
C ILE A 287 -31.23 16.76 -15.85
N ASP A 288 -32.20 17.15 -15.03
CA ASP A 288 -32.61 18.54 -14.90
C ASP A 288 -32.04 19.07 -13.59
N VAL A 289 -31.02 19.93 -13.69
CA VAL A 289 -30.34 20.53 -12.54
C VAL A 289 -31.10 21.73 -11.95
N ASN A 290 -32.12 22.23 -12.65
CA ASN A 290 -32.92 23.38 -12.24
C ASN A 290 -34.09 23.00 -11.35
N ASP A 291 -34.62 21.79 -11.50
CA ASP A 291 -35.54 21.21 -10.54
C ASP A 291 -34.79 20.53 -9.38
N LYS A 292 -34.85 21.14 -8.20
CA LYS A 292 -34.22 20.60 -6.98
C LYS A 292 -34.71 19.19 -6.62
N ALA A 293 -35.98 18.87 -6.90
CA ALA A 293 -36.52 17.55 -6.61
C ALA A 293 -35.91 16.50 -7.56
N SER A 294 -35.89 16.79 -8.86
CA SER A 294 -35.19 16.01 -9.88
C SER A 294 -33.70 15.84 -9.56
N LEU A 295 -33.00 16.92 -9.25
CA LEU A 295 -31.57 16.89 -8.90
C LEU A 295 -31.29 15.98 -7.69
N ASN A 296 -32.05 16.14 -6.60
CA ASN A 296 -31.90 15.29 -5.42
C ASN A 296 -32.17 13.82 -5.73
N SER A 297 -33.18 13.53 -6.56
CA SER A 297 -33.46 12.17 -7.05
C SER A 297 -32.29 11.60 -7.85
N LYS A 298 -31.67 12.41 -8.73
CA LYS A 298 -30.53 12.02 -9.55
C LYS A 298 -29.26 11.79 -8.74
N ILE A 299 -29.06 12.52 -7.65
CA ILE A 299 -27.99 12.25 -6.69
C ILE A 299 -28.27 10.97 -5.90
N GLU A 300 -29.52 10.73 -5.46
CA GLU A 300 -29.94 9.47 -4.82
C GLU A 300 -29.67 8.26 -5.73
N GLU A 301 -29.93 8.39 -7.05
CA GLU A 301 -29.56 7.39 -8.07
C GLU A 301 -28.05 7.06 -8.05
N LEU A 302 -27.17 8.08 -8.06
CA LEU A 302 -25.72 7.89 -8.06
C LEU A 302 -25.20 7.25 -6.75
N ILE A 303 -25.78 7.60 -5.62
CA ILE A 303 -25.47 6.98 -4.32
C ILE A 303 -25.91 5.50 -4.33
N THR A 304 -27.11 5.24 -4.87
CA THR A 304 -27.71 3.91 -4.93
C THR A 304 -26.89 2.96 -5.81
N ILE A 305 -26.42 3.40 -6.99
CA ILE A 305 -25.53 2.56 -7.81
C ILE A 305 -24.18 2.30 -7.13
N GLY A 306 -23.66 3.24 -6.32
CA GLY A 306 -22.46 3.01 -5.52
C GLY A 306 -22.66 1.85 -4.54
N ALA A 307 -23.77 1.86 -3.80
CA ALA A 307 -24.14 0.79 -2.87
C ALA A 307 -24.39 -0.55 -3.59
N LEU A 308 -24.95 -0.50 -4.78
CA LEU A 308 -25.15 -1.67 -5.63
C LEU A 308 -23.83 -2.27 -6.13
N ILE A 309 -22.94 -1.45 -6.67
CA ILE A 309 -21.65 -1.87 -7.26
C ILE A 309 -20.66 -2.35 -6.19
N TYR A 310 -20.57 -1.66 -5.05
CA TYR A 310 -19.66 -2.03 -3.98
C TYR A 310 -20.28 -3.07 -3.02
N GLY A 311 -21.46 -2.77 -2.48
CA GLY A 311 -22.07 -3.57 -1.41
C GLY A 311 -22.78 -4.82 -1.91
N VAL A 312 -23.71 -4.67 -2.85
CA VAL A 312 -24.50 -5.80 -3.35
C VAL A 312 -23.65 -6.71 -4.24
N ALA A 313 -22.99 -6.15 -5.25
CA ALA A 313 -22.15 -6.93 -6.16
C ALA A 313 -20.85 -7.43 -5.51
N GLY A 314 -20.42 -6.86 -4.39
CA GLY A 314 -19.31 -7.42 -3.61
C GLY A 314 -19.64 -8.76 -2.94
N LEU A 315 -20.92 -9.09 -2.75
CA LEU A 315 -21.37 -10.37 -2.17
C LEU A 315 -21.91 -11.32 -3.25
N GLN A 316 -21.02 -11.98 -4.01
CA GLN A 316 -21.40 -12.94 -5.05
C GLN A 316 -21.90 -14.27 -4.46
N ASP A 317 -22.88 -14.92 -5.11
CA ASP A 317 -23.28 -16.29 -4.81
C ASP A 317 -22.12 -17.27 -4.92
N GLY A 318 -22.08 -18.22 -4.00
CA GLY A 318 -20.98 -19.19 -3.88
C GLY A 318 -19.68 -18.62 -3.31
N ALA A 319 -19.54 -17.30 -3.14
CA ALA A 319 -18.38 -16.71 -2.47
C ALA A 319 -18.45 -16.96 -0.96
N SER A 320 -17.33 -17.41 -0.39
CA SER A 320 -17.17 -17.67 1.05
C SER A 320 -17.13 -16.39 1.88
N GLU A 321 -16.82 -15.24 1.27
CA GLU A 321 -16.76 -13.94 1.94
C GLU A 321 -17.13 -12.78 1.03
N PHE A 322 -17.48 -11.65 1.64
CA PHE A 322 -17.70 -10.38 0.95
C PHE A 322 -16.40 -9.85 0.33
N ASN A 323 -16.46 -9.48 -0.94
CA ASN A 323 -15.34 -8.85 -1.63
C ASN A 323 -15.36 -7.33 -1.47
N ALA A 324 -14.68 -6.82 -0.43
CA ALA A 324 -14.45 -5.39 -0.23
C ALA A 324 -13.42 -4.85 -1.24
N ASP A 325 -13.83 -4.65 -2.49
CA ASP A 325 -12.97 -4.12 -3.56
C ASP A 325 -12.56 -2.67 -3.27
N PHE A 326 -11.26 -2.44 -3.29
CA PHE A 326 -10.64 -1.15 -2.98
C PHE A 326 -11.12 -0.04 -3.91
N PHE A 327 -11.33 -0.33 -5.20
CA PHE A 327 -11.60 0.70 -6.20
C PHE A 327 -13.07 1.11 -6.19
N THR A 328 -14.01 0.16 -6.13
CA THR A 328 -15.44 0.49 -6.07
C THR A 328 -15.86 1.10 -4.73
N ALA A 329 -15.14 0.84 -3.64
CA ALA A 329 -15.33 1.51 -2.36
C ALA A 329 -15.24 3.05 -2.49
N HIS A 330 -14.43 3.55 -3.43
CA HIS A 330 -14.28 4.99 -3.62
C HIS A 330 -15.56 5.64 -4.13
N LEU A 331 -16.39 4.93 -4.93
CA LEU A 331 -17.68 5.42 -5.42
C LEU A 331 -18.66 5.71 -4.28
N ILE A 332 -18.57 4.96 -3.18
CA ILE A 332 -19.32 5.26 -1.94
C ILE A 332 -18.77 6.52 -1.29
N THR A 333 -17.45 6.59 -1.11
CA THR A 333 -16.82 7.70 -0.38
C THR A 333 -16.96 9.04 -1.07
N SER A 334 -16.88 9.08 -2.40
CA SER A 334 -16.95 10.31 -3.18
C SER A 334 -18.37 10.80 -3.41
N SER A 335 -19.35 9.90 -3.48
CA SER A 335 -20.76 10.29 -3.72
C SER A 335 -21.34 11.09 -2.55
N LEU A 336 -20.76 10.97 -1.36
CA LEU A 336 -21.08 11.76 -0.17
C LEU A 336 -21.02 13.27 -0.45
N PHE A 337 -20.11 13.71 -1.33
CA PHE A 337 -19.86 15.12 -1.57
C PHE A 337 -20.70 15.72 -2.71
N LEU A 338 -21.42 14.91 -3.50
CA LEU A 338 -22.20 15.41 -4.63
C LEU A 338 -23.26 16.47 -4.26
N PRO A 339 -24.00 16.34 -3.13
CA PRO A 339 -24.90 17.40 -2.67
C PRO A 339 -24.18 18.72 -2.38
N LEU A 340 -22.94 18.66 -1.86
CA LEU A 340 -22.15 19.86 -1.59
C LEU A 340 -21.73 20.55 -2.89
N PHE A 341 -21.24 19.79 -3.87
CA PHE A 341 -20.92 20.36 -5.19
C PHE A 341 -22.13 21.04 -5.85
N ALA A 342 -23.34 20.50 -5.66
CA ALA A 342 -24.56 21.10 -6.20
C ALA A 342 -24.86 22.51 -5.67
N GLU A 343 -24.35 22.88 -4.49
CA GLU A 343 -24.52 24.22 -3.94
C GLU A 343 -23.46 25.24 -4.40
N HIS A 344 -22.32 24.76 -4.87
CA HIS A 344 -21.13 25.58 -5.16
C HIS A 344 -20.85 25.74 -6.67
N MET A 345 -21.73 25.22 -7.52
CA MET A 345 -21.50 25.12 -8.96
C MET A 345 -22.61 25.77 -9.77
N SER A 346 -22.24 26.29 -10.95
CA SER A 346 -23.21 26.66 -11.97
C SER A 346 -23.97 25.44 -12.48
N GLU A 347 -25.20 25.63 -12.96
CA GLU A 347 -26.04 24.58 -13.56
C GLU A 347 -25.28 23.76 -14.60
N LYS A 348 -24.58 24.45 -15.52
CA LYS A 348 -23.77 23.81 -16.57
C LYS A 348 -22.65 22.95 -15.99
N ALA A 349 -21.89 23.49 -15.04
CA ALA A 349 -20.78 22.77 -14.43
C ALA A 349 -21.28 21.54 -13.65
N LEU A 350 -22.39 21.67 -12.92
CA LEU A 350 -23.00 20.59 -12.16
C LEU A 350 -23.49 19.46 -13.07
N ALA A 351 -24.18 19.79 -14.16
CA ALA A 351 -24.62 18.79 -15.14
C ALA A 351 -23.43 18.02 -15.75
N ILE A 352 -22.33 18.71 -16.07
CA ILE A 352 -21.09 18.08 -16.55
C ILE A 352 -20.52 17.14 -15.48
N LEU A 353 -20.40 17.60 -14.23
CA LEU A 353 -19.86 16.79 -13.13
C LEU A 353 -20.68 15.52 -12.90
N LEU A 354 -22.01 15.62 -12.81
CA LEU A 354 -22.86 14.46 -12.55
C LEU A 354 -22.80 13.43 -13.67
N LYS A 355 -22.83 13.87 -14.94
CA LYS A 355 -22.64 12.97 -16.09
C LYS A 355 -21.27 12.31 -16.06
N ALA A 356 -20.21 13.09 -15.83
CA ALA A 356 -18.85 12.59 -15.73
C ALA A 356 -18.70 11.56 -14.59
N TYR A 357 -19.36 11.80 -13.46
CA TYR A 357 -19.38 10.92 -12.30
C TYR A 357 -20.05 9.57 -12.60
N LEU A 358 -21.17 9.57 -13.33
CA LEU A 358 -21.79 8.32 -13.78
C LEU A 358 -20.85 7.55 -14.72
N SER A 359 -20.23 8.24 -15.68
CA SER A 359 -19.30 7.64 -16.65
C SER A 359 -18.14 6.93 -15.95
N ILE A 360 -17.47 7.60 -15.02
CA ILE A 360 -16.35 7.00 -14.28
C ILE A 360 -16.83 5.88 -13.35
N SER A 361 -18.04 5.96 -12.78
CA SER A 361 -18.60 4.88 -11.96
C SER A 361 -18.80 3.59 -12.77
N LEU A 362 -19.35 3.69 -13.99
CA LEU A 362 -19.49 2.55 -14.89
C LEU A 362 -18.13 2.02 -15.34
N ALA A 363 -17.18 2.90 -15.64
CA ALA A 363 -15.83 2.53 -16.03
C ALA A 363 -15.09 1.74 -14.94
N VAL A 364 -15.14 2.24 -13.71
CA VAL A 364 -14.56 1.56 -12.55
C VAL A 364 -15.20 0.19 -12.42
N TRP A 365 -16.52 0.09 -12.38
CA TRP A 365 -17.22 -1.19 -12.27
C TRP A 365 -16.85 -2.20 -13.38
N VAL A 366 -16.84 -1.76 -14.64
CA VAL A 366 -16.44 -2.60 -15.78
C VAL A 366 -14.97 -3.02 -15.68
N SER A 367 -14.08 -2.10 -15.29
CA SER A 367 -12.66 -2.38 -15.05
C SER A 367 -12.39 -3.26 -13.83
N ARG A 368 -13.41 -3.59 -13.04
CA ARG A 368 -13.33 -4.60 -11.97
C ARG A 368 -13.94 -5.94 -12.39
N GLY A 369 -14.35 -6.11 -13.64
CA GLY A 369 -14.97 -7.35 -14.13
C GLY A 369 -16.50 -7.32 -14.08
N ARG A 370 -17.11 -6.14 -13.89
CA ARG A 370 -18.55 -5.93 -13.98
C ARG A 370 -19.35 -7.00 -13.19
N PRO A 371 -19.08 -7.21 -11.88
CA PRO A 371 -19.80 -8.20 -11.10
C PRO A 371 -21.30 -7.91 -11.10
N VAL A 372 -22.10 -8.97 -11.24
CA VAL A 372 -23.56 -8.87 -11.28
C VAL A 372 -24.09 -8.58 -9.87
N PRO A 373 -24.91 -7.55 -9.64
CA PRO A 373 -25.56 -7.32 -8.35
C PRO A 373 -26.66 -8.36 -8.10
N GLN A 374 -26.47 -9.22 -7.09
CA GLN A 374 -27.39 -10.30 -6.76
C GLN A 374 -28.32 -9.90 -5.62
N ILE A 375 -29.21 -8.93 -5.87
CA ILE A 375 -30.01 -8.22 -4.86
C ILE A 375 -30.77 -9.19 -3.95
N ALA A 376 -31.47 -10.16 -4.54
CA ALA A 376 -32.23 -11.16 -3.81
C ALA A 376 -31.40 -11.95 -2.79
N SER A 377 -30.21 -12.38 -3.19
CA SER A 377 -29.27 -13.14 -2.37
C SER A 377 -28.60 -12.27 -1.31
N PHE A 378 -28.26 -11.03 -1.65
CA PHE A 378 -27.71 -10.07 -0.70
C PHE A 378 -28.62 -9.89 0.52
N TYR A 379 -29.93 -9.68 0.30
CA TYR A 379 -30.88 -9.49 1.40
C TYR A 379 -31.11 -10.77 2.23
N SER A 380 -31.03 -11.96 1.63
CA SER A 380 -31.19 -13.22 2.38
C SER A 380 -29.95 -13.59 3.20
N ARG A 381 -28.77 -13.08 2.84
CA ARG A 381 -27.48 -13.40 3.46
C ARG A 381 -26.96 -12.33 4.43
N THR A 382 -27.66 -11.22 4.57
CA THR A 382 -27.25 -10.10 5.43
C THR A 382 -28.29 -9.80 6.50
N THR A 383 -27.91 -9.01 7.50
CA THR A 383 -28.81 -8.54 8.56
C THR A 383 -28.56 -7.06 8.85
N THR A 384 -29.58 -6.37 9.36
CA THR A 384 -29.48 -5.02 9.90
C THR A 384 -29.07 -5.02 11.38
N SER A 385 -29.21 -6.16 12.06
CA SER A 385 -28.86 -6.34 13.46
C SER A 385 -27.44 -6.86 13.56
N LEU A 386 -26.47 -5.94 13.64
CA LEU A 386 -25.06 -6.27 13.70
C LEU A 386 -24.67 -6.61 15.14
N SER A 387 -23.90 -7.68 15.31
CA SER A 387 -23.40 -8.08 16.63
C SER A 387 -21.87 -8.06 16.62
N PRO A 388 -21.24 -7.02 17.18
CA PRO A 388 -19.79 -6.98 17.30
C PRO A 388 -19.28 -8.23 18.02
N PRO A 389 -18.15 -8.82 17.56
CA PRO A 389 -17.58 -9.97 18.23
C PRO A 389 -17.04 -9.62 19.61
N GLY A 390 -16.87 -10.64 20.46
CA GLY A 390 -16.28 -10.48 21.79
C GLY A 390 -17.30 -10.45 22.94
N PRO A 391 -16.84 -10.18 24.17
CA PRO A 391 -17.67 -10.18 25.36
C PRO A 391 -18.77 -9.11 25.27
N LYS A 392 -20.01 -9.51 25.55
CA LYS A 392 -21.15 -8.59 25.61
C LYS A 392 -21.41 -8.16 27.05
N PRO A 393 -21.94 -6.94 27.30
CA PRO A 393 -22.33 -6.53 28.64
C PRO A 393 -23.39 -7.49 29.19
N THR A 394 -23.39 -7.67 30.52
CA THR A 394 -24.44 -8.39 31.24
C THR A 394 -25.45 -7.36 31.75
N PRO A 395 -26.60 -7.22 31.08
CA PRO A 395 -27.65 -6.28 31.48
C PRO A 395 -28.33 -6.72 32.77
N VAL A 396 -28.70 -5.77 33.63
CA VAL A 396 -29.54 -6.03 34.80
C VAL A 396 -31.00 -6.26 34.36
N ALA A 397 -31.81 -6.91 35.19
CA ALA A 397 -33.19 -7.30 34.85
C ALA A 397 -34.08 -6.12 34.39
N ASP A 398 -33.85 -4.92 34.91
CA ASP A 398 -34.63 -3.72 34.57
C ASP A 398 -34.17 -3.05 33.26
N THR A 399 -33.17 -3.60 32.57
CA THR A 399 -32.71 -3.08 31.27
C THR A 399 -33.80 -3.32 30.22
N LEU A 400 -34.06 -2.33 29.35
CA LEU A 400 -35.06 -2.40 28.27
C LEU A 400 -34.62 -3.32 27.12
N LEU A 401 -34.43 -4.60 27.42
CA LEU A 401 -34.08 -5.61 26.45
C LEU A 401 -35.33 -6.39 26.07
N GLY A 402 -35.68 -6.34 24.78
CA GLY A 402 -36.70 -7.23 24.23
C GLY A 402 -36.25 -8.70 24.29
N ALA A 403 -37.11 -9.61 23.84
CA ALA A 403 -36.84 -11.06 23.82
C ALA A 403 -35.70 -11.50 22.87
N ASP A 404 -35.09 -10.57 22.12
CA ASP A 404 -34.15 -10.86 21.04
C ASP A 404 -32.69 -10.51 21.41
N ALA A 405 -31.73 -11.34 20.98
CA ALA A 405 -30.31 -11.27 21.34
C ALA A 405 -29.57 -10.04 20.76
N ALA A 406 -30.22 -9.28 19.86
CA ALA A 406 -29.78 -7.96 19.39
C ALA A 406 -29.84 -6.87 20.49
N ALA A 407 -30.50 -7.17 21.61
CA ALA A 407 -30.68 -6.33 22.79
C ALA A 407 -29.43 -5.58 23.31
N ASN A 408 -28.23 -6.16 23.18
CA ASN A 408 -27.01 -5.52 23.70
C ASN A 408 -26.44 -4.41 22.78
N ALA A 409 -26.97 -4.26 21.56
CA ALA A 409 -26.61 -3.18 20.62
C ALA A 409 -27.88 -2.70 19.89
N PRO A 410 -28.75 -1.92 20.56
CA PRO A 410 -30.05 -1.53 20.01
C PRO A 410 -29.97 -0.66 18.74
N ASN A 411 -28.81 -0.06 18.48
CA ASN A 411 -28.48 0.58 17.22
C ASN A 411 -27.15 0.05 16.69
N SER A 412 -27.20 -0.71 15.59
CA SER A 412 -26.04 -1.33 14.95
C SER A 412 -24.97 -0.34 14.49
N TRP A 413 -25.33 0.93 14.22
CA TRP A 413 -24.36 1.95 13.82
C TRP A 413 -23.42 2.33 14.95
N PHE A 414 -23.87 2.37 16.20
CA PHE A 414 -23.02 2.80 17.32
C PHE A 414 -21.78 1.94 17.51
N PRO A 415 -21.87 0.61 17.70
CA PRO A 415 -20.67 -0.18 17.87
C PRO A 415 -19.82 -0.21 16.60
N LEU A 416 -20.43 -0.17 15.41
CA LEU A 416 -19.73 -0.14 14.12
C LEU A 416 -18.88 1.12 13.97
N LEU A 417 -19.44 2.31 14.18
CA LEU A 417 -18.72 3.58 14.07
C LEU A 417 -17.68 3.71 15.19
N GLN A 418 -17.99 3.21 16.37
CA GLN A 418 -17.06 3.23 17.49
C GLN A 418 -15.85 2.28 17.27
N SER A 419 -16.01 1.18 16.52
CA SER A 419 -14.87 0.35 16.05
C SER A 419 -14.12 1.01 14.90
N THR A 420 -14.85 1.70 14.03
CA THR A 420 -14.29 2.44 12.88
C THR A 420 -13.35 3.56 13.33
N LEU A 421 -13.72 4.32 14.36
CA LEU A 421 -12.98 5.47 14.89
C LEU A 421 -11.51 5.19 15.19
N VAL A 422 -11.20 3.98 15.65
CA VAL A 422 -9.86 3.56 16.06
C VAL A 422 -9.21 2.58 15.08
N HIS A 423 -9.85 2.35 13.93
CA HIS A 423 -9.31 1.45 12.93
C HIS A 423 -8.17 2.12 12.14
N PRO A 424 -6.99 1.50 12.01
CA PRO A 424 -5.81 2.14 11.41
C PRO A 424 -5.86 2.24 9.88
N ASP A 425 -6.88 1.65 9.25
CA ASP A 425 -7.08 1.75 7.81
C ASP A 425 -7.83 3.02 7.45
N GLU A 426 -7.17 3.88 6.68
CA GLU A 426 -7.65 5.21 6.30
C GLU A 426 -8.86 5.21 5.36
N HIS A 427 -9.16 4.09 4.69
CA HIS A 427 -10.30 3.99 3.78
C HIS A 427 -11.59 3.61 4.51
N LEU A 428 -11.50 2.84 5.60
CA LEU A 428 -12.67 2.37 6.33
C LEU A 428 -13.50 3.52 6.94
N PRO A 429 -12.92 4.51 7.67
CA PRO A 429 -13.69 5.64 8.19
C PRO A 429 -14.39 6.47 7.12
N LYS A 430 -13.73 6.71 5.98
CA LYS A 430 -14.32 7.40 4.82
C LYS A 430 -15.57 6.66 4.34
N LEU A 431 -15.50 5.33 4.23
CA LEU A 431 -16.62 4.53 3.74
C LEU A 431 -17.76 4.45 4.76
N GLN A 432 -17.44 4.17 6.02
CA GLN A 432 -18.47 3.96 7.04
C GLN A 432 -19.23 5.25 7.36
N ARG A 433 -18.56 6.42 7.37
CA ARG A 433 -19.26 7.70 7.52
C ARG A 433 -20.22 7.98 6.37
N SER A 434 -19.82 7.67 5.12
CA SER A 434 -20.69 7.85 3.95
C SER A 434 -21.93 6.95 4.04
N LEU A 435 -21.75 5.67 4.37
CA LEU A 435 -22.87 4.73 4.52
C LEU A 435 -23.79 5.12 5.70
N ALA A 436 -23.23 5.64 6.80
CA ALA A 436 -24.03 6.12 7.93
C ALA A 436 -24.91 7.31 7.51
N GLU A 437 -24.35 8.27 6.76
CA GLU A 437 -25.10 9.42 6.25
C GLU A 437 -26.17 9.00 5.24
N PHE A 438 -25.85 8.07 4.33
CA PHE A 438 -26.86 7.54 3.40
C PHE A 438 -27.96 6.75 4.13
N SER A 439 -27.63 6.03 5.20
CA SER A 439 -28.62 5.40 6.07
C SER A 439 -29.47 6.40 6.82
N ARG A 440 -28.95 7.59 7.17
CA ARG A 440 -29.73 8.66 7.79
C ARG A 440 -30.73 9.25 6.79
N LEU A 441 -30.26 9.55 5.58
CA LEU A 441 -31.07 10.15 4.52
C LEU A 441 -32.12 9.19 3.94
N TYR A 442 -31.73 7.94 3.70
CA TYR A 442 -32.49 7.01 2.88
C TYR A 442 -32.79 5.68 3.59
N GLY A 443 -32.36 5.47 4.84
CA GLY A 443 -32.52 4.20 5.54
C GLY A 443 -33.97 3.78 5.79
N THR A 444 -34.91 4.73 5.75
CA THR A 444 -36.36 4.47 5.91
C THR A 444 -37.08 4.18 4.60
N ARG A 445 -36.39 4.21 3.46
CA ARG A 445 -36.96 3.86 2.15
C ARG A 445 -37.39 2.40 2.17
N ALA A 446 -38.68 2.17 1.91
CA ALA A 446 -39.24 0.83 1.77
C ALA A 446 -38.67 0.11 0.51
N PRO A 447 -38.81 -1.22 0.42
CA PRO A 447 -38.43 -1.97 -0.79
C PRO A 447 -39.01 -1.36 -2.07
N GLY A 448 -38.14 -1.15 -3.05
CA GLY A 448 -38.46 -0.58 -4.36
C GLY A 448 -38.63 0.94 -4.36
N LYS A 449 -38.46 1.61 -3.21
CA LYS A 449 -38.56 3.07 -3.08
C LYS A 449 -37.21 3.77 -2.98
N LEU A 450 -36.11 3.04 -2.76
CA LEU A 450 -34.78 3.62 -2.84
C LEU A 450 -34.49 3.99 -4.29
N ALA A 451 -34.29 5.28 -4.58
CA ALA A 451 -34.18 5.81 -5.94
C ALA A 451 -35.27 5.28 -6.88
N ASP A 452 -36.52 5.14 -6.42
CA ASP A 452 -37.64 4.61 -7.22
C ASP A 452 -37.36 3.28 -7.96
N ALA A 453 -36.52 2.41 -7.37
CA ALA A 453 -36.02 1.18 -7.98
C ALA A 453 -37.10 0.21 -8.49
N ALA A 454 -38.33 0.26 -7.96
CA ALA A 454 -39.45 -0.58 -8.43
C ALA A 454 -39.81 -0.36 -9.90
N ALA A 455 -39.48 0.78 -10.48
CA ALA A 455 -39.72 1.07 -11.89
C ALA A 455 -38.62 0.51 -12.82
N SER A 456 -37.53 -0.03 -12.28
CA SER A 456 -36.39 -0.49 -13.05
C SER A 456 -36.57 -1.91 -13.61
N SER A 457 -35.96 -2.13 -14.78
CA SER A 457 -35.75 -3.41 -15.43
C SER A 457 -34.66 -4.29 -14.81
N LEU A 458 -33.86 -3.75 -13.87
CA LEU A 458 -32.83 -4.54 -13.19
C LEU A 458 -33.49 -5.63 -12.33
N LYS A 459 -32.99 -6.86 -12.47
CA LYS A 459 -33.51 -8.02 -11.76
C LYS A 459 -33.53 -7.78 -10.24
N ASP A 460 -34.68 -8.04 -9.62
CA ASP A 460 -34.93 -7.93 -8.17
C ASP A 460 -34.78 -6.49 -7.60
N ALA A 461 -34.82 -5.45 -8.45
CA ALA A 461 -34.68 -4.05 -8.02
C ALA A 461 -35.81 -3.58 -7.08
N ASP A 462 -37.00 -4.16 -7.19
CA ASP A 462 -38.15 -3.95 -6.28
C ASP A 462 -37.86 -4.35 -4.82
N ARG A 463 -36.81 -5.13 -4.59
CA ARG A 463 -36.37 -5.53 -3.25
C ARG A 463 -35.36 -4.57 -2.62
N LEU A 464 -34.84 -3.61 -3.39
CA LEU A 464 -33.84 -2.67 -2.90
C LEU A 464 -34.49 -1.65 -1.95
N ASP A 465 -34.03 -1.62 -0.70
CA ASP A 465 -34.51 -0.73 0.35
C ASP A 465 -33.36 0.05 1.01
N GLY A 466 -33.71 0.98 1.89
CA GLY A 466 -32.75 1.83 2.61
C GLY A 466 -31.77 1.08 3.51
N THR A 467 -32.05 -0.18 3.86
CA THR A 467 -31.20 -0.98 4.75
C THR A 467 -29.94 -1.50 4.06
N VAL A 468 -29.84 -1.36 2.72
CA VAL A 468 -28.63 -1.70 1.96
C VAL A 468 -27.36 -1.07 2.55
N PHE A 469 -27.45 0.15 3.11
CA PHE A 469 -26.30 0.88 3.65
C PHE A 469 -25.74 0.24 4.92
N ILE A 470 -26.58 -0.06 5.93
CA ILE A 470 -26.12 -0.71 7.17
C ILE A 470 -25.63 -2.15 6.91
N ARG A 471 -26.27 -2.87 5.98
CA ARG A 471 -25.84 -4.21 5.57
C ARG A 471 -24.45 -4.18 4.93
N THR A 472 -24.24 -3.23 4.02
CA THR A 472 -22.94 -3.00 3.36
C THR A 472 -21.87 -2.58 4.38
N ALA A 473 -22.22 -1.72 5.32
CA ALA A 473 -21.35 -1.29 6.40
C ALA A 473 -20.88 -2.47 7.27
N GLY A 474 -21.83 -3.33 7.67
CA GLY A 474 -21.54 -4.56 8.43
C GLY A 474 -20.62 -5.51 7.68
N LEU A 475 -20.93 -5.82 6.42
CA LEU A 475 -20.08 -6.67 5.56
C LEU A 475 -18.66 -6.12 5.42
N THR A 476 -18.52 -4.80 5.28
CA THR A 476 -17.22 -4.15 5.16
C THR A 476 -16.42 -4.27 6.46
N MET A 477 -17.06 -4.03 7.60
CA MET A 477 -16.43 -4.18 8.92
C MET A 477 -16.03 -5.64 9.18
N ASP A 478 -16.90 -6.60 8.86
CA ASP A 478 -16.57 -8.03 8.95
C ASP A 478 -15.38 -8.40 8.07
N ARG A 479 -15.30 -7.81 6.87
CA ARG A 479 -14.23 -8.08 5.90
C ARG A 479 -12.89 -7.43 6.24
N LEU A 480 -12.88 -6.24 6.84
CA LEU A 480 -11.66 -5.52 7.22
C LEU A 480 -11.21 -5.79 8.66
N GLY A 481 -12.14 -6.23 9.51
CA GLY A 481 -11.92 -6.69 10.86
C GLY A 481 -12.40 -5.71 11.92
N TRP A 482 -13.20 -6.22 12.85
CA TRP A 482 -13.55 -5.58 14.13
C TRP A 482 -12.32 -5.49 15.06
N MET A 483 -11.34 -4.65 14.70
CA MET A 483 -10.03 -4.61 15.37
C MET A 483 -10.11 -4.21 16.84
N ARG A 484 -11.01 -3.28 17.18
CA ARG A 484 -11.26 -2.89 18.57
C ARG A 484 -11.78 -4.08 19.40
N GLU A 485 -12.59 -4.93 18.80
CA GLU A 485 -13.13 -6.17 19.36
C GLU A 485 -12.12 -7.34 19.32
N GLY A 486 -10.89 -7.11 18.86
CA GLY A 486 -9.82 -8.11 18.82
C GLY A 486 -9.76 -8.97 17.56
N LYS A 487 -10.51 -8.64 16.49
CA LYS A 487 -10.35 -9.31 15.19
C LYS A 487 -9.09 -8.81 14.45
N PRO A 488 -8.47 -9.64 13.58
CA PRO A 488 -7.36 -9.22 12.74
C PRO A 488 -7.66 -8.03 11.85
N ARG A 489 -6.67 -7.15 11.66
CA ARG A 489 -6.66 -6.28 10.49
C ARG A 489 -6.63 -7.15 9.24
N ARG A 490 -7.53 -6.89 8.30
CA ARG A 490 -7.51 -7.47 6.96
C ARG A 490 -7.35 -6.35 5.93
N ILE A 491 -7.00 -6.73 4.71
CA ILE A 491 -6.76 -5.78 3.61
C ILE A 491 -7.95 -5.76 2.65
N TRP A 492 -8.15 -4.61 1.99
CA TRP A 492 -9.03 -4.45 0.84
C TRP A 492 -8.64 -5.40 -0.29
N ASP A 493 -9.62 -5.85 -1.06
CA ASP A 493 -9.34 -6.57 -2.30
C ASP A 493 -8.84 -5.62 -3.39
N ARG A 494 -7.91 -6.12 -4.20
CA ARG A 494 -7.37 -5.42 -5.37
C ARG A 494 -7.40 -6.30 -6.62
N LYS A 495 -7.94 -7.52 -6.54
CA LYS A 495 -7.95 -8.48 -7.65
C LYS A 495 -9.14 -8.27 -8.60
N GLY A 496 -10.31 -7.88 -8.09
CA GLY A 496 -11.52 -7.72 -8.88
C GLY A 496 -12.24 -9.05 -9.15
N PHE A 497 -13.12 -9.08 -10.15
CA PHE A 497 -14.14 -10.12 -10.35
C PHE A 497 -14.00 -10.84 -11.72
N TRP A 498 -12.86 -11.49 -11.97
CA TRP A 498 -12.48 -12.00 -13.31
C TRP A 498 -12.63 -13.52 -13.54
N SER A 499 -13.23 -14.28 -12.63
CA SER A 499 -13.22 -15.75 -12.71
C SER A 499 -14.13 -16.34 -13.81
N GLN A 500 -13.52 -17.00 -14.81
CA GLN A 500 -14.11 -18.16 -15.51
C GLN A 500 -13.31 -19.41 -15.13
N SER A 501 -13.82 -20.25 -14.21
CA SER A 501 -13.70 -21.73 -14.17
C SER A 501 -14.06 -22.29 -12.78
N ASN A 502 -14.78 -23.42 -12.84
CA ASN A 502 -15.35 -24.21 -11.75
C ASN A 502 -14.33 -24.80 -10.76
N ASN A 503 -14.86 -25.14 -9.58
CA ASN A 503 -14.35 -26.00 -8.51
C ASN A 503 -13.15 -25.46 -7.70
N ASP A 504 -13.46 -24.97 -6.51
CA ASP A 504 -12.99 -25.61 -5.27
C ASP A 504 -13.87 -25.17 -4.09
N SER A 505 -14.96 -25.91 -3.89
CA SER A 505 -15.59 -26.05 -2.59
C SER A 505 -14.67 -26.88 -1.71
N HIS A 506 -14.01 -26.26 -0.73
CA HIS A 506 -13.69 -26.84 0.57
C HIS A 506 -13.03 -25.76 1.42
N TYR A 507 -13.64 -25.42 2.56
CA TYR A 507 -13.03 -25.19 3.89
C TYR A 507 -14.07 -24.55 4.83
N ILE A 508 -14.98 -25.40 5.30
CA ILE A 508 -15.56 -25.43 6.66
C ILE A 508 -15.11 -26.85 7.11
N GLU A 509 -14.42 -27.14 8.20
CA GLU A 509 -14.44 -26.70 9.61
C GLU A 509 -13.16 -27.29 10.25
N GLU A 510 -12.57 -26.64 11.25
CA GLU A 510 -11.99 -27.32 12.42
C GLU A 510 -11.72 -26.28 13.52
N SER A 511 -12.77 -25.98 14.29
CA SER A 511 -12.65 -25.42 15.63
C SER A 511 -13.91 -25.75 16.42
N SER A 512 -13.99 -26.98 16.91
CA SER A 512 -14.79 -27.33 18.07
C SER A 512 -13.93 -28.19 19.02
N ASN A 513 -14.12 -27.92 20.31
CA ASN A 513 -13.49 -28.53 21.50
C ASN A 513 -12.12 -27.95 21.92
N ILE A 514 -12.14 -27.06 22.93
CA ILE A 514 -11.96 -27.41 24.36
C ILE A 514 -12.15 -26.13 25.20
N GLU A 515 -13.04 -26.23 26.18
CA GLU A 515 -13.25 -25.31 27.29
C GLU A 515 -12.03 -25.29 28.23
N ASN A 516 -11.56 -24.10 28.64
CA ASN A 516 -11.58 -23.62 30.03
C ASN A 516 -10.69 -22.39 30.25
N GLU A 517 -11.11 -21.61 31.24
CA GLU A 517 -10.63 -20.31 31.68
C GLU A 517 -9.12 -20.22 31.99
N ASN A 518 -8.57 -19.05 31.67
CA ASN A 518 -7.29 -18.44 32.10
C ASN A 518 -6.25 -18.27 30.98
N ASP A 519 -6.42 -17.26 30.13
CA ASP A 519 -5.40 -16.19 29.99
C ASP A 519 -5.90 -15.06 29.07
N ARG A 520 -6.11 -13.87 29.64
CA ARG A 520 -6.32 -12.62 28.88
C ARG A 520 -4.95 -12.05 28.53
N ARG A 521 -4.38 -12.45 27.40
CA ARG A 521 -3.44 -11.62 26.60
C ARG A 521 -2.98 -12.35 25.35
N LEU A 522 -3.00 -11.61 24.24
CA LEU A 522 -2.30 -11.90 22.97
C LEU A 522 -2.71 -13.19 22.25
N ASN A 523 -3.54 -13.08 21.22
CA ASN A 523 -3.33 -13.87 19.99
C ASN A 523 -4.16 -13.35 18.81
N LEU A 524 -3.46 -13.08 17.73
CA LEU A 524 -3.99 -12.75 16.41
C LEU A 524 -3.04 -13.45 15.42
N THR A 525 -3.18 -14.76 15.34
CA THR A 525 -2.41 -15.65 14.45
C THR A 525 -3.40 -16.57 13.75
N MET A 526 -3.57 -16.39 12.43
CA MET A 526 -4.01 -17.33 11.36
C MET A 526 -4.70 -16.50 10.25
N ASN A 527 -4.41 -16.63 8.94
CA ASN A 527 -3.89 -17.77 8.19
C ASN A 527 -3.10 -17.30 6.93
N PHE A 528 -1.86 -17.79 6.77
CA PHE A 528 -0.97 -17.56 5.61
C PHE A 528 -0.69 -18.86 4.83
N SER A 529 -1.54 -19.88 5.03
CA SER A 529 -1.21 -21.27 4.72
C SER A 529 -1.70 -21.77 3.36
N GLN A 530 -2.55 -21.03 2.63
CA GLN A 530 -3.10 -21.47 1.34
C GLN A 530 -2.26 -21.11 0.10
N THR A 531 -1.25 -20.22 0.23
CA THR A 531 -0.44 -19.80 -0.94
C THR A 531 0.71 -20.77 -1.28
N ILE A 532 0.98 -21.81 -0.49
CA ILE A 532 2.16 -22.68 -0.69
C ILE A 532 1.91 -23.86 -1.64
N ARG A 533 0.66 -24.22 -2.00
CA ARG A 533 0.41 -25.39 -2.87
C ARG A 533 0.37 -25.13 -4.39
N LEU A 534 0.29 -23.88 -4.84
CA LEU A 534 0.24 -23.58 -6.28
C LEU A 534 1.60 -23.15 -6.89
N SER A 535 2.63 -22.90 -6.06
CA SER A 535 3.94 -22.43 -6.57
C SER A 535 4.96 -23.54 -6.85
N GLN A 536 4.68 -24.81 -6.52
CA GLN A 536 5.65 -25.90 -6.73
C GLN A 536 5.66 -26.50 -8.15
N LYS A 537 4.72 -26.14 -9.03
CA LYS A 537 4.66 -26.71 -10.39
C LYS A 537 5.46 -25.96 -11.47
N ASN A 538 5.94 -24.73 -11.23
CA ASN A 538 6.60 -23.93 -12.27
C ASN A 538 8.03 -23.48 -11.91
N LEU A 539 8.82 -24.36 -11.31
CA LEU A 539 10.28 -24.21 -11.20
C LEU A 539 10.98 -24.65 -12.50
N ARG A 540 10.73 -23.97 -13.62
CA ARG A 540 11.58 -24.06 -14.81
C ARG A 540 11.68 -22.71 -15.53
N ARG A 541 12.89 -22.12 -15.41
CA ARG A 541 13.49 -21.02 -16.20
C ARG A 541 13.02 -19.58 -15.92
N GLY A 542 13.93 -18.79 -15.34
CA GLY A 542 14.22 -17.40 -15.72
C GLY A 542 13.28 -16.28 -15.26
N SER A 543 13.72 -15.55 -14.22
CA SER A 543 13.58 -14.09 -13.98
C SER A 543 12.18 -13.43 -13.87
N GLY A 544 11.94 -12.75 -12.73
CA GLY A 544 10.80 -11.83 -12.59
C GLY A 544 10.67 -11.05 -11.27
N CYS A 545 11.63 -11.11 -10.33
CA CYS A 545 11.58 -10.31 -9.11
C CYS A 545 12.99 -9.86 -8.68
N LEU A 546 13.16 -8.56 -8.45
CA LEU A 546 14.40 -7.98 -7.95
C LEU A 546 14.66 -8.42 -6.49
N PRO A 547 15.90 -8.80 -6.12
CA PRO A 547 16.29 -8.99 -4.73
C PRO A 547 16.02 -7.74 -3.88
N PRO A 548 15.60 -7.89 -2.59
CA PRO A 548 15.37 -6.74 -1.71
C PRO A 548 16.61 -5.85 -1.57
N ILE A 549 16.44 -4.54 -1.72
CA ILE A 549 17.50 -3.54 -1.51
C ILE A 549 17.48 -3.14 -0.04
N VAL A 550 18.52 -3.49 0.73
CA VAL A 550 18.60 -3.21 2.18
C VAL A 550 19.09 -1.79 2.47
N TYR A 551 19.89 -1.21 1.57
CA TYR A 551 20.41 0.16 1.70
C TYR A 551 20.70 0.79 0.34
N SER A 552 20.49 2.11 0.21
CA SER A 552 20.83 2.86 -1.00
C SER A 552 21.18 4.31 -0.67
N ASP A 553 22.30 4.81 -1.23
CA ASP A 553 22.66 6.24 -1.18
C ASP A 553 23.20 6.71 -2.54
N LYS A 554 23.81 7.90 -2.61
CA LYS A 554 24.36 8.46 -3.85
C LYS A 554 25.41 7.59 -4.54
N GLY A 555 26.16 6.80 -3.78
CA GLY A 555 27.33 6.07 -4.27
C GLY A 555 27.16 4.56 -4.33
N ILE A 556 26.37 3.99 -3.43
CA ILE A 556 26.27 2.54 -3.27
C ILE A 556 24.82 2.09 -3.07
N PHE A 557 24.61 0.79 -3.20
CA PHE A 557 23.48 0.10 -2.60
C PHE A 557 23.87 -1.30 -2.15
N VAL A 558 23.14 -1.85 -1.19
CA VAL A 558 23.31 -3.21 -0.67
C VAL A 558 22.02 -3.97 -0.91
N ILE A 559 22.10 -5.13 -1.54
CA ILE A 559 20.97 -6.04 -1.72
C ILE A 559 21.07 -7.24 -0.77
N ASN A 560 19.93 -7.81 -0.39
CA ASN A 560 19.88 -9.11 0.26
C ASN A 560 19.88 -10.19 -0.82
N LYS A 561 21.06 -10.71 -1.16
CA LYS A 561 21.25 -11.68 -2.25
C LYS A 561 20.49 -12.98 -1.92
N PRO A 562 19.61 -13.47 -2.81
CA PRO A 562 18.96 -14.77 -2.63
C PRO A 562 19.94 -15.92 -2.88
N SER A 563 19.55 -17.11 -2.42
CA SER A 563 20.29 -18.35 -2.69
C SER A 563 20.14 -18.76 -4.15
N GLY A 564 21.17 -19.35 -4.75
CA GLY A 564 21.17 -19.81 -6.14
C GLY A 564 21.64 -18.78 -7.18
N LEU A 565 21.68 -17.49 -6.83
CA LEU A 565 22.20 -16.43 -7.70
C LEU A 565 23.74 -16.44 -7.74
N VAL A 566 24.30 -16.63 -8.93
CA VAL A 566 25.74 -16.63 -9.21
C VAL A 566 26.23 -15.18 -9.37
N CYS A 567 27.25 -14.77 -8.63
CA CYS A 567 27.79 -13.40 -8.73
C CYS A 567 28.89 -13.23 -9.78
N GLN A 568 29.49 -14.30 -10.30
CA GLN A 568 30.52 -14.24 -11.35
C GLN A 568 30.42 -15.51 -12.20
N SER A 569 30.28 -15.34 -13.52
CA SER A 569 30.38 -16.42 -14.49
C SER A 569 31.84 -16.77 -14.78
N ASP A 570 32.11 -18.07 -14.92
CA ASP A 570 33.43 -18.52 -15.38
C ASP A 570 33.57 -18.22 -16.87
N ARG A 571 34.55 -17.37 -17.21
CA ARG A 571 34.91 -16.99 -18.59
C ARG A 571 35.37 -18.16 -19.48
N SER A 572 35.42 -19.39 -18.96
CA SER A 572 35.97 -20.56 -19.66
C SER A 572 34.96 -21.36 -20.50
N VAL A 573 33.69 -20.95 -20.59
CA VAL A 573 32.69 -21.65 -21.40
C VAL A 573 32.13 -20.71 -22.47
N ASN A 574 32.44 -21.02 -23.74
CA ASN A 574 31.99 -20.36 -24.96
C ASN A 574 30.48 -20.56 -25.24
N GLU A 575 29.61 -20.34 -24.25
CA GLU A 575 28.16 -20.38 -24.44
C GLU A 575 27.55 -18.98 -24.20
N LYS A 576 26.91 -18.45 -25.25
CA LYS A 576 26.04 -17.26 -25.24
C LYS A 576 24.79 -17.47 -24.37
N LYS A 577 24.95 -17.63 -23.05
CA LYS A 577 23.86 -17.49 -22.07
C LYS A 577 24.05 -16.13 -21.39
N SER A 578 23.12 -15.21 -21.61
CA SER A 578 23.06 -13.96 -20.84
C SER A 578 23.07 -14.29 -19.36
N ASP A 579 24.08 -13.85 -18.63
CA ASP A 579 24.25 -14.22 -17.23
C ASP A 579 23.12 -13.67 -16.36
N SER A 580 22.58 -14.52 -15.48
CA SER A 580 21.53 -14.15 -14.52
C SER A 580 21.92 -12.95 -13.64
N PHE A 581 23.23 -12.68 -13.49
CA PHE A 581 23.73 -11.54 -12.74
C PHE A 581 23.77 -10.25 -13.58
N ASP A 582 24.16 -10.34 -14.85
CA ASP A 582 24.14 -9.17 -15.75
C ASP A 582 22.70 -8.68 -15.96
N ASN A 583 21.74 -9.61 -16.08
CA ASN A 583 20.32 -9.28 -16.10
C ASN A 583 19.89 -8.57 -14.81
N LEU A 584 20.33 -9.06 -13.64
CA LEU A 584 20.07 -8.39 -12.37
C LEU A 584 20.67 -6.96 -12.35
N LEU A 585 21.88 -6.76 -12.86
CA LEU A 585 22.49 -5.43 -12.93
C LEU A 585 21.72 -4.49 -13.87
N GLN A 586 21.17 -5.02 -14.98
CA GLN A 586 20.30 -4.26 -15.88
C GLN A 586 18.96 -3.93 -15.24
N ASP A 587 18.33 -4.88 -14.56
CA ASP A 587 17.07 -4.67 -13.83
C ASP A 587 17.28 -3.61 -12.74
N LEU A 588 18.39 -3.69 -11.99
CA LEU A 588 18.76 -2.69 -10.99
C LEU A 588 19.04 -1.31 -11.60
N LYS A 589 19.69 -1.25 -12.77
CA LYS A 589 19.91 0.01 -13.47
C LYS A 589 18.59 0.66 -13.85
N SER A 590 17.68 -0.11 -14.43
CA SER A 590 16.36 0.35 -14.87
C SER A 590 15.49 0.77 -13.68
N SER A 591 15.38 -0.07 -12.64
CA SER A 591 14.53 0.20 -11.47
C SER A 591 15.05 1.30 -10.54
N LEU A 592 16.34 1.62 -10.57
CA LEU A 592 16.94 2.71 -9.79
C LEU A 592 17.33 3.92 -10.66
N GLU A 593 16.96 3.93 -11.93
CA GLU A 593 17.25 4.99 -12.92
C GLU A 593 18.74 5.41 -12.95
N LEU A 594 19.64 4.43 -12.88
CA LEU A 594 21.07 4.70 -12.81
C LEU A 594 21.63 5.06 -14.18
N LYS A 595 22.43 6.13 -14.22
CA LYS A 595 23.10 6.60 -15.45
C LYS A 595 23.99 5.54 -16.10
N GLU A 596 24.61 4.70 -15.29
CA GLU A 596 25.47 3.61 -15.73
C GLU A 596 25.10 2.30 -15.02
N LEU A 597 25.57 1.19 -15.59
CA LEU A 597 25.42 -0.13 -14.98
C LEU A 597 26.13 -0.17 -13.61
N PRO A 598 25.46 -0.66 -12.55
CA PRO A 598 26.11 -0.86 -11.26
C PRO A 598 27.35 -1.73 -11.37
N LYS A 599 28.33 -1.45 -10.51
CA LYS A 599 29.62 -2.13 -10.49
C LYS A 599 29.69 -3.08 -9.30
N GLN A 600 29.99 -4.34 -9.59
CA GLN A 600 30.28 -5.33 -8.57
C GLN A 600 31.66 -5.08 -7.96
N VAL A 601 31.72 -5.01 -6.62
CA VAL A 601 32.97 -4.74 -5.88
C VAL A 601 33.44 -5.91 -5.03
N HIS A 602 32.60 -6.91 -4.84
CA HIS A 602 32.90 -8.18 -4.18
C HIS A 602 31.90 -9.26 -4.60
N ARG A 603 32.09 -10.50 -4.15
CA ARG A 603 31.23 -11.64 -4.49
C ARG A 603 30.81 -12.43 -3.26
N LEU A 604 29.65 -13.07 -3.38
CA LEU A 604 29.21 -14.14 -2.50
C LEU A 604 29.15 -15.44 -3.30
N ASP A 605 29.29 -16.58 -2.63
CA ASP A 605 29.09 -17.88 -3.29
C ASP A 605 27.64 -18.03 -3.73
N LYS A 606 27.39 -18.86 -4.76
CA LYS A 606 26.07 -19.07 -5.37
C LYS A 606 24.96 -19.28 -4.33
N TYR A 607 25.23 -20.11 -3.33
CA TYR A 607 24.27 -20.51 -2.29
C TYR A 607 24.34 -19.70 -0.99
N THR A 608 25.30 -18.79 -0.86
CA THR A 608 25.37 -17.86 0.28
C THR A 608 24.34 -16.76 0.09
N THR A 609 23.55 -16.45 1.11
CA THR A 609 22.57 -15.35 1.08
C THR A 609 23.11 -14.09 1.76
N GLY A 610 22.41 -12.96 1.72
CA GLY A 610 22.74 -11.77 2.53
C GLY A 610 23.39 -10.62 1.78
N SER A 611 24.04 -9.72 2.53
CA SER A 611 24.55 -8.42 2.09
C SER A 611 25.50 -8.49 0.89
N LEU A 612 25.01 -8.11 -0.29
CA LEU A 612 25.82 -7.87 -1.48
C LEU A 612 25.89 -6.37 -1.77
N LEU A 613 27.00 -5.74 -1.39
CA LEU A 613 27.37 -4.37 -1.74
C LEU A 613 27.71 -4.20 -3.23
N LEU A 614 27.10 -3.18 -3.84
CA LEU A 614 27.30 -2.75 -5.22
C LEU A 614 27.55 -1.24 -5.27
N ALA A 615 28.43 -0.80 -6.16
CA ALA A 615 28.65 0.61 -6.45
C ALA A 615 27.72 1.08 -7.57
N LYS A 616 27.15 2.28 -7.44
CA LYS A 616 26.28 2.87 -8.48
C LYS A 616 27.05 3.36 -9.71
N ASN A 617 28.36 3.58 -9.56
CA ASN A 617 29.23 4.01 -10.66
C ASN A 617 30.70 3.67 -10.42
N GLU A 618 31.51 3.81 -11.48
CA GLU A 618 32.94 3.51 -11.51
C GLU A 618 33.74 4.24 -10.43
N ARG A 619 33.44 5.52 -10.20
CA ARG A 619 34.11 6.32 -9.16
C ARG A 619 33.94 5.69 -7.77
N HIS A 620 32.73 5.27 -7.41
CA HIS A 620 32.49 4.62 -6.12
C HIS A 620 33.00 3.17 -6.10
N ALA A 621 33.07 2.50 -7.24
CA ALA A 621 33.67 1.18 -7.35
C ALA A 621 35.17 1.22 -7.01
N GLN A 622 35.91 2.19 -7.55
CA GLN A 622 37.32 2.42 -7.23
C GLN A 622 37.54 2.69 -5.74
N GLU A 623 36.67 3.50 -5.13
CA GLU A 623 36.70 3.77 -3.69
C GLU A 623 36.51 2.49 -2.86
N LEU A 624 35.49 1.68 -3.19
CA LEU A 624 35.22 0.44 -2.48
C LEU A 624 36.32 -0.61 -2.70
N HIS A 625 36.89 -0.71 -3.90
CA HIS A 625 38.04 -1.58 -4.16
C HIS A 625 39.24 -1.20 -3.29
N ARG A 626 39.52 0.11 -3.12
CA ARG A 626 40.55 0.59 -2.21
C ARG A 626 40.24 0.19 -0.76
N GLN A 627 39.00 0.33 -0.30
CA GLN A 627 38.62 -0.10 1.05
C GLN A 627 38.70 -1.63 1.25
N PHE A 628 38.37 -2.44 0.25
CA PHE A 628 38.57 -3.88 0.28
C PHE A 628 40.06 -4.25 0.35
N SER A 629 40.90 -3.64 -0.51
CA SER A 629 42.34 -3.91 -0.54
C SER A 629 43.06 -3.53 0.75
N SER A 630 42.56 -2.48 1.42
CA SER A 630 43.06 -2.00 2.72
C SER A 630 42.42 -2.69 3.93
N HIS A 631 41.57 -3.72 3.73
CA HIS A 631 40.88 -4.46 4.79
C HIS A 631 40.01 -3.61 5.73
N ASN A 632 39.57 -2.44 5.24
CA ASN A 632 38.70 -1.50 5.94
C ASN A 632 37.23 -1.91 5.93
N ILE A 633 36.83 -2.75 4.98
CA ILE A 633 35.50 -3.34 4.94
C ILE A 633 35.49 -4.61 5.79
N LYS A 634 34.63 -4.66 6.82
CA LYS A 634 34.43 -5.84 7.64
C LYS A 634 33.14 -6.56 7.24
N LYS A 635 33.21 -7.88 7.14
CA LYS A 635 32.07 -8.72 6.77
C LYS A 635 31.81 -9.75 7.86
N THR A 636 30.58 -9.76 8.34
CA THR A 636 30.10 -10.70 9.35
C THR A 636 29.11 -11.66 8.70
N TYR A 637 29.28 -12.94 8.98
CA TYR A 637 28.41 -14.01 8.50
C TYR A 637 27.80 -14.75 9.67
N LEU A 638 26.59 -15.27 9.47
CA LEU A 638 25.95 -16.23 10.35
C LEU A 638 25.86 -17.57 9.63
N ALA A 639 26.18 -18.65 10.35
CA ALA A 639 26.09 -20.01 9.86
C ALA A 639 25.38 -20.92 10.85
N VAL A 640 24.42 -21.70 10.37
CA VAL A 640 23.98 -22.91 11.08
C VAL A 640 24.90 -24.04 10.65
N VAL A 641 25.57 -24.66 11.61
CA VAL A 641 26.56 -25.71 11.35
C VAL A 641 26.18 -27.01 12.04
N ARG A 642 26.66 -28.11 11.47
CA ARG A 642 26.47 -29.46 11.99
C ARG A 642 27.46 -29.72 13.11
N GLY A 643 26.95 -29.90 14.33
CA GLY A 643 27.74 -30.09 15.55
C GLY A 643 27.04 -29.42 16.72
N GLY A 644 26.86 -30.14 17.82
CA GLY A 644 26.32 -29.58 19.07
C GLY A 644 27.42 -28.91 19.91
N ARG A 645 27.12 -28.53 21.16
CA ARG A 645 28.08 -27.82 22.04
C ARG A 645 29.43 -28.54 22.18
N LYS A 646 29.40 -29.87 22.25
CA LYS A 646 30.59 -30.75 22.37
C LYS A 646 31.50 -30.73 21.14
N SER A 647 31.00 -30.26 19.99
CA SER A 647 31.80 -30.11 18.76
C SER A 647 32.69 -28.87 18.78
N PHE A 648 32.55 -27.99 19.77
CA PHE A 648 33.33 -26.77 19.90
C PHE A 648 34.19 -26.80 21.16
N PRO A 649 35.38 -26.15 21.15
CA PRO A 649 36.19 -25.96 22.35
C PRO A 649 35.42 -25.29 23.50
N ASP A 650 35.93 -25.42 24.71
CA ASP A 650 35.34 -24.77 25.89
C ASP A 650 35.30 -23.24 25.74
N THR A 651 36.28 -22.68 25.03
CA THR A 651 36.25 -21.26 24.65
C THR A 651 35.25 -21.05 23.49
N PRO A 652 34.22 -20.19 23.66
CA PRO A 652 33.15 -20.01 22.66
C PRO A 652 33.59 -19.14 21.47
N ARG A 653 34.87 -18.81 21.33
CA ARG A 653 35.41 -17.99 20.25
C ARG A 653 36.83 -18.39 19.93
N GLY A 654 37.26 -18.12 18.70
CA GLY A 654 38.64 -18.36 18.29
C GLY A 654 38.92 -17.82 16.89
N THR A 655 40.16 -18.02 16.46
CA THR A 655 40.64 -17.57 15.16
C THR A 655 41.19 -18.76 14.39
N ILE A 656 40.72 -18.94 13.16
CA ILE A 656 41.23 -19.94 12.22
C ILE A 656 42.20 -19.22 11.29
N ASN A 657 43.48 -19.56 11.44
CA ASN A 657 44.55 -19.11 10.58
C ASN A 657 45.13 -20.31 9.85
N THR A 658 44.69 -20.54 8.62
CA THR A 658 45.09 -21.73 7.85
C THR A 658 45.27 -21.36 6.38
N PRO A 659 46.39 -21.74 5.74
CA PRO A 659 46.60 -21.43 4.33
C PRO A 659 45.71 -22.29 3.41
N LEU A 660 45.02 -21.62 2.49
CA LEU A 660 44.09 -22.26 1.56
C LEU A 660 44.58 -22.14 0.11
N LYS A 661 44.44 -23.22 -0.64
CA LYS A 661 44.78 -23.30 -2.05
C LYS A 661 43.58 -23.75 -2.88
N ILE A 662 43.31 -23.02 -3.96
CA ILE A 662 42.32 -23.39 -4.95
C ILE A 662 42.94 -24.46 -5.87
N THR A 663 42.30 -25.62 -5.97
CA THR A 663 42.70 -26.74 -6.84
C THR A 663 41.47 -27.16 -7.64
N GLY A 664 41.37 -26.69 -8.90
CA GLY A 664 40.15 -26.82 -9.70
C GLY A 664 38.97 -26.11 -9.02
N ASP A 665 37.86 -26.82 -8.83
CA ASP A 665 36.68 -26.31 -8.13
C ASP A 665 36.74 -26.40 -6.61
N ARG A 666 37.73 -27.12 -6.07
CA ARG A 666 37.90 -27.33 -4.63
C ARG A 666 38.88 -26.35 -4.04
N VAL A 667 38.71 -26.11 -2.74
CA VAL A 667 39.64 -25.35 -1.91
C VAL A 667 40.07 -26.25 -0.79
N LEU A 668 41.38 -26.41 -0.64
CA LEU A 668 42.01 -27.34 0.29
C LEU A 668 42.97 -26.56 1.20
N ILE A 669 43.19 -27.10 2.40
CA ILE A 669 44.27 -26.67 3.29
C ILE A 669 45.60 -27.16 2.68
N ASP A 670 46.54 -26.25 2.42
CA ASP A 670 47.86 -26.56 1.88
C ASP A 670 48.90 -25.67 2.56
N GLU A 671 49.60 -26.22 3.56
CA GLU A 671 50.62 -25.52 4.35
C GLU A 671 51.82 -25.03 3.54
N ARG A 672 52.06 -25.60 2.35
CA ARG A 672 53.24 -25.28 1.54
C ARG A 672 52.95 -24.26 0.44
N LYS A 673 51.78 -24.35 -0.18
CA LYS A 673 51.41 -23.57 -1.39
C LYS A 673 50.09 -22.81 -1.24
N GLY A 674 49.45 -22.85 -0.08
CA GLY A 674 48.23 -22.11 0.20
C GLY A 674 48.51 -20.64 0.51
N LYS A 675 47.52 -19.79 0.22
CA LYS A 675 47.51 -18.40 0.65
C LYS A 675 46.98 -18.34 2.08
N THR A 676 47.67 -17.64 2.97
CA THR A 676 47.23 -17.46 4.36
C THR A 676 45.83 -16.87 4.41
N THR A 677 44.94 -17.53 5.15
CA THR A 677 43.56 -17.05 5.34
C THR A 677 43.22 -16.98 6.81
N LEU A 678 42.40 -15.97 7.15
CA LEU A 678 42.05 -15.65 8.52
C LEU A 678 40.53 -15.48 8.65
N THR A 679 39.95 -16.19 9.62
CA THR A 679 38.53 -16.11 9.99
C THR A 679 38.40 -16.17 11.50
N ASP A 680 37.75 -15.18 12.10
CA ASP A 680 37.33 -15.30 13.50
C ASP A 680 35.97 -15.97 13.57
N TRP A 681 35.76 -16.81 14.58
CA TRP A 681 34.50 -17.48 14.84
C TRP A 681 34.07 -17.26 16.29
N GLU A 682 32.76 -17.21 16.49
CA GLU A 682 32.10 -17.11 17.79
C GLU A 682 30.89 -18.06 17.77
N LEU A 683 30.86 -19.02 18.70
CA LEU A 683 29.71 -19.86 18.96
C LEU A 683 28.67 -19.05 19.74
N LEU A 684 27.58 -18.68 19.06
CA LEU A 684 26.48 -17.94 19.68
C LEU A 684 25.62 -18.85 20.55
N GLY A 685 25.45 -20.10 20.13
CA GLY A 685 24.71 -21.10 20.89
C GLY A 685 24.62 -22.43 20.16
N SER A 686 24.27 -23.46 20.92
CA SER A 686 24.03 -24.80 20.41
C SER A 686 22.60 -25.23 20.72
N SER A 687 22.02 -26.00 19.80
CA SER A 687 20.70 -26.58 19.99
C SER A 687 20.77 -27.68 21.04
N GLU A 688 19.80 -27.68 21.96
CA GLU A 688 19.59 -28.77 22.91
C GLU A 688 18.80 -29.93 22.28
N LYS A 689 18.12 -29.68 21.15
CA LYS A 689 17.21 -30.63 20.48
C LYS A 689 17.94 -31.50 19.46
N VAL A 690 18.92 -30.94 18.76
CA VAL A 690 19.67 -31.60 17.68
C VAL A 690 21.13 -31.15 17.69
N PRO A 691 22.07 -31.89 17.08
CA PRO A 691 23.47 -31.47 17.02
C PRO A 691 23.67 -30.38 15.95
N LEU A 692 23.11 -29.20 16.19
CA LEU A 692 23.31 -27.98 15.41
C LEU A 692 23.80 -26.86 16.32
N SER A 693 24.60 -25.96 15.74
CA SER A 693 25.06 -24.75 16.42
C SER A 693 24.95 -23.54 15.51
N LEU A 694 24.74 -22.36 16.10
CA LEU A 694 24.77 -21.08 15.41
C LEU A 694 26.13 -20.42 15.66
N VAL A 695 26.82 -20.09 14.57
CA VAL A 695 28.17 -19.51 14.62
C VAL A 695 28.19 -18.18 13.87
N ARG A 696 28.76 -17.16 14.51
CA ARG A 696 29.12 -15.89 13.88
C ARG A 696 30.54 -15.95 13.38
N LEU A 697 30.77 -15.48 12.16
CA LEU A 697 32.08 -15.52 11.50
C LEU A 697 32.46 -14.12 11.03
N THR A 698 33.64 -13.65 11.40
CA THR A 698 34.23 -12.42 10.87
C THR A 698 35.30 -12.77 9.86
N LEU A 699 35.07 -12.40 8.60
CA LEU A 699 35.93 -12.76 7.49
C LEU A 699 37.01 -11.69 7.26
N HIS A 700 38.28 -12.04 7.45
CA HIS A 700 39.42 -11.13 7.27
C HIS A 700 40.15 -11.31 5.93
N SER A 701 39.98 -12.45 5.27
CA SER A 701 40.51 -12.74 3.93
C SER A 701 39.40 -13.31 3.02
N GLY A 702 39.55 -13.22 1.70
CA GLY A 702 38.44 -13.47 0.77
C GLY A 702 38.68 -14.56 -0.29
N ILE A 703 39.05 -15.77 0.09
CA ILE A 703 39.22 -16.89 -0.86
C ILE A 703 37.89 -17.63 -1.11
N LYS A 704 37.70 -18.15 -2.34
CA LYS A 704 36.56 -19.01 -2.72
C LYS A 704 36.32 -20.06 -1.62
N HIS A 705 35.07 -20.21 -1.17
CA HIS A 705 34.66 -21.20 -0.17
C HIS A 705 35.40 -21.16 1.19
N GLN A 706 36.14 -20.11 1.54
CA GLN A 706 36.98 -20.07 2.75
C GLN A 706 36.21 -20.45 4.03
N LEU A 707 35.08 -19.81 4.31
CA LEU A 707 34.27 -20.08 5.51
C LEU A 707 33.80 -21.54 5.58
N ARG A 708 33.44 -22.11 4.43
CA ARG A 708 32.95 -23.48 4.32
C ARG A 708 34.05 -24.49 4.65
N VAL A 709 35.26 -24.28 4.12
CA VAL A 709 36.43 -25.12 4.41
C VAL A 709 36.86 -24.97 5.87
N HIS A 710 36.93 -23.75 6.39
CA HIS A 710 37.30 -23.49 7.79
C HIS A 710 36.35 -24.19 8.77
N LEU A 711 35.04 -24.05 8.56
CA LEU A 711 34.04 -24.72 9.36
C LEU A 711 34.11 -26.25 9.24
N ALA A 712 34.20 -26.78 8.02
CA ALA A 712 34.18 -28.23 7.78
C ALA A 712 35.48 -28.94 8.19
N SER A 713 36.64 -28.37 7.86
CA SER A 713 37.94 -29.04 7.99
C SER A 713 38.69 -28.66 9.28
N VAL A 714 38.46 -27.46 9.83
CA VAL A 714 39.16 -27.01 11.05
C VAL A 714 38.28 -27.19 12.28
N LEU A 715 37.06 -26.66 12.27
CA LEU A 715 36.12 -26.83 13.40
C LEU A 715 35.39 -28.17 13.39
N GLN A 716 35.54 -28.96 12.32
CA GLN A 716 34.80 -30.22 12.12
C GLN A 716 33.27 -30.04 12.23
N ALA A 717 32.80 -28.83 11.92
CA ALA A 717 31.41 -28.41 12.02
C ALA A 717 30.95 -27.81 10.68
N PRO A 718 30.71 -28.64 9.63
CA PRO A 718 30.37 -28.13 8.31
C PRO A 718 29.03 -27.37 8.32
N VAL A 719 28.90 -26.36 7.45
CA VAL A 719 27.65 -25.61 7.26
C VAL A 719 26.52 -26.58 6.91
N LEU A 720 25.35 -26.39 7.54
CA LEU A 720 24.16 -27.16 7.22
C LEU A 720 23.77 -26.94 5.76
N GLY A 721 23.54 -28.04 5.03
CA GLY A 721 23.26 -28.02 3.59
C GLY A 721 24.49 -27.88 2.70
N ASP A 722 25.71 -27.83 3.24
CA ASP A 722 26.92 -27.90 2.42
C ASP A 722 27.19 -29.35 2.00
N THR A 723 26.90 -29.69 0.74
CA THR A 723 27.18 -31.02 0.17
C THR A 723 28.56 -31.14 -0.49
N PHE A 724 29.33 -30.06 -0.54
CA PHE A 724 30.60 -30.05 -1.24
C PHE A 724 31.77 -30.34 -0.30
N TYR A 725 31.72 -29.83 0.93
CA TYR A 725 32.73 -30.04 1.97
C TYR A 725 32.26 -30.95 3.11
N SER A 726 30.99 -31.37 3.12
CA SER A 726 30.50 -32.41 4.02
C SER A 726 30.47 -33.76 3.32
N HIS A 727 31.06 -34.78 3.93
CA HIS A 727 31.10 -36.14 3.39
C HIS A 727 30.07 -37.09 4.02
N SER A 728 29.38 -36.67 5.08
CA SER A 728 28.29 -37.43 5.70
C SER A 728 26.94 -36.75 5.44
N ALA A 729 25.86 -37.52 5.38
CA ALA A 729 24.51 -36.95 5.40
C ALA A 729 24.18 -36.39 6.80
N PRO A 730 23.32 -35.35 6.92
CA PRO A 730 22.78 -34.95 8.21
C PRO A 730 22.03 -36.11 8.88
N GLN A 731 22.02 -36.15 10.21
CA GLN A 731 21.21 -37.11 10.96
C GLN A 731 19.72 -36.91 10.63
N SER A 732 18.93 -37.99 10.71
CA SER A 732 17.48 -37.94 10.45
C SER A 732 16.79 -36.85 11.29
N SER A 733 17.16 -36.75 12.57
CA SER A 733 16.67 -35.73 13.49
C SER A 733 16.89 -34.28 13.02
N ILE A 734 17.96 -34.01 12.27
CA ILE A 734 18.21 -32.70 11.64
C ILE A 734 17.36 -32.53 10.39
N LEU A 735 17.23 -33.58 9.57
CA LEU A 735 16.43 -33.56 8.35
C LEU A 735 14.93 -33.33 8.65
N ASP A 736 14.44 -33.86 9.77
CA ASP A 736 13.06 -33.68 10.22
C ASP A 736 12.74 -32.21 10.60
N LEU A 737 13.75 -31.42 11.00
CA LEU A 737 13.58 -30.00 11.28
C LEU A 737 13.48 -29.17 10.00
N ILE A 738 14.11 -29.60 8.91
CA ILE A 738 14.06 -28.91 7.62
C ILE A 738 12.67 -29.19 7.01
N PRO A 739 11.82 -28.16 6.81
CA PRO A 739 10.50 -28.34 6.20
C PRO A 739 10.56 -29.17 4.90
N ARG A 740 9.56 -30.02 4.64
CA ARG A 740 9.58 -30.93 3.47
C ARG A 740 9.63 -30.19 2.13
N ASP A 741 9.05 -29.01 2.06
CA ASP A 741 9.19 -28.06 0.95
C ASP A 741 10.62 -27.51 0.82
N LEU A 742 11.38 -27.42 1.90
CA LEU A 742 12.80 -27.01 1.91
C LEU A 742 13.78 -28.17 1.64
N SER A 743 13.45 -29.40 2.04
CA SER A 743 14.22 -30.59 1.64
C SER A 743 14.01 -30.94 0.16
N LEU A 744 12.91 -30.47 -0.44
CA LEU A 744 12.63 -30.49 -1.88
C LEU A 744 13.13 -29.26 -2.65
N GLN A 745 13.37 -28.11 -1.98
CA GLN A 745 14.09 -26.96 -2.56
C GLN A 745 15.58 -27.27 -2.70
N ARG A 746 15.83 -28.12 -3.67
CA ARG A 746 17.08 -28.12 -4.39
C ARG A 746 17.17 -26.79 -5.15
N GLY A 747 18.32 -26.11 -5.11
CA GLY A 747 18.61 -25.02 -6.04
C GLY A 747 18.37 -25.48 -7.49
N ALA A 748 18.36 -24.57 -8.46
CA ALA A 748 18.06 -24.90 -9.86
C ALA A 748 18.89 -26.06 -10.47
N ASP A 749 19.96 -26.51 -9.79
CA ASP A 749 20.84 -27.63 -10.14
C ASP A 749 20.71 -28.90 -9.26
N GLY A 750 19.72 -28.99 -8.37
CA GLY A 750 19.52 -30.20 -7.57
C GLY A 750 20.17 -30.21 -6.17
N ARG A 751 20.78 -29.12 -5.70
CA ARG A 751 21.56 -29.07 -4.43
C ARG A 751 20.83 -28.40 -3.25
N PRO A 752 21.03 -28.85 -2.00
CA PRO A 752 20.34 -28.31 -0.83
C PRO A 752 20.73 -26.87 -0.50
N TYR A 753 19.82 -26.17 0.18
CA TYR A 753 20.01 -24.80 0.68
C TYR A 753 21.18 -24.70 1.66
N SER A 754 22.11 -23.78 1.44
CA SER A 754 23.23 -23.55 2.37
C SER A 754 22.84 -22.53 3.44
N PHE A 755 22.94 -22.93 4.71
CA PHE A 755 22.65 -22.06 5.85
C PHE A 755 23.85 -21.18 6.23
N LEU A 756 24.34 -20.43 5.25
CA LEU A 756 25.40 -19.43 5.39
C LEU A 756 24.89 -18.09 4.85
N HIS A 757 24.82 -17.09 5.72
CA HIS A 757 24.25 -15.78 5.43
C HIS A 757 25.25 -14.67 5.72
N ALA A 758 25.54 -13.82 4.74
CA ALA A 758 26.32 -12.60 4.88
C ALA A 758 25.49 -11.54 5.62
N SER A 759 25.47 -11.63 6.95
CA SER A 759 24.57 -10.86 7.80
C SER A 759 24.86 -9.36 7.79
N ARG A 760 26.14 -8.95 7.90
CA ARG A 760 26.48 -7.53 8.07
C ARG A 760 27.73 -7.13 7.30
N ILE A 761 27.67 -5.94 6.71
CA ILE A 761 28.84 -5.28 6.12
C ILE A 761 29.08 -3.93 6.81
N LEU A 762 30.32 -3.72 7.27
CA LEU A 762 30.80 -2.45 7.82
C LEU A 762 31.77 -1.82 6.82
N LEU A 763 31.62 -0.53 6.51
CA LEU A 763 32.48 0.18 5.58
C LEU A 763 32.64 1.65 5.97
N ASN A 764 33.74 2.26 5.54
CA ASN A 764 33.98 3.68 5.77
C ASN A 764 33.20 4.52 4.77
N ARG A 765 32.46 5.51 5.25
CA ARG A 765 31.76 6.51 4.44
C ARG A 765 32.10 7.91 4.94
N PHE A 766 31.85 8.90 4.10
CA PHE A 766 32.14 10.29 4.41
C PHE A 766 30.87 11.13 4.38
N ARG A 767 30.66 11.92 5.43
CA ARG A 767 29.58 12.91 5.51
C ARG A 767 30.07 14.24 4.98
N LYS A 768 29.20 15.01 4.34
CA LYS A 768 29.52 16.38 3.85
C LYS A 768 29.54 17.40 4.99
N THR A 769 28.78 17.15 6.06
CA THR A 769 28.55 18.04 7.21
C THR A 769 28.46 17.20 8.50
N GLY A 770 28.63 17.81 9.68
CA GLY A 770 28.54 17.14 10.99
C GLY A 770 29.88 16.85 11.68
N ARG A 771 29.84 16.39 12.95
CA ARG A 771 31.04 15.92 13.68
C ARG A 771 31.53 14.61 13.09
N ALA A 772 32.86 14.49 12.92
CA ALA A 772 33.58 13.42 12.21
C ALA A 772 33.23 13.32 10.71
N LYS A 773 34.18 13.73 9.85
CA LYS A 773 34.02 13.64 8.38
C LYS A 773 33.92 12.21 7.88
N GLN A 774 34.57 11.27 8.57
CA GLN A 774 34.52 9.84 8.29
C GLN A 774 33.61 9.15 9.31
N ILE A 775 32.74 8.27 8.81
CA ILE A 775 31.86 7.43 9.61
C ILE A 775 32.02 5.96 9.21
N ILE A 776 31.76 5.06 10.14
CA ILE A 776 31.66 3.62 9.90
C ILE A 776 30.19 3.31 9.71
N LEU A 777 29.80 3.03 8.47
CA LEU A 777 28.45 2.61 8.13
C LEU A 777 28.36 1.08 8.26
N GLY A 778 27.45 0.61 9.10
CA GLY A 778 27.09 -0.80 9.20
C GLY A 778 25.72 -1.06 8.61
N ILE A 779 25.62 -2.06 7.75
CA ILE A 779 24.38 -2.46 7.08
C ILE A 779 24.18 -3.94 7.35
N THR A 780 23.08 -4.27 8.04
CA THR A 780 22.69 -5.63 8.38
C THR A 780 21.55 -6.07 7.47
N SER A 781 21.74 -7.15 6.71
CA SER A 781 20.67 -7.80 5.95
C SER A 781 19.87 -8.74 6.85
N PRO A 782 18.54 -8.75 6.74
CA PRO A 782 17.72 -9.69 7.49
C PRO A 782 18.02 -11.13 7.05
N LEU A 783 18.05 -12.04 8.03
CA LEU A 783 18.07 -13.47 7.77
C LEU A 783 16.88 -13.90 6.92
N THR A 784 17.11 -14.89 6.06
CA THR A 784 16.05 -15.43 5.20
C THR A 784 15.05 -16.23 6.03
N ARG A 785 13.83 -16.39 5.49
CA ARG A 785 12.78 -17.20 6.12
C ARG A 785 13.24 -18.63 6.40
N GLU A 786 13.98 -19.22 5.48
CA GLU A 786 14.50 -20.58 5.62
C GLU A 786 15.46 -20.68 6.80
N PHE A 787 16.37 -19.72 6.92
CA PHE A 787 17.35 -19.66 8.01
C PHE A 787 16.65 -19.52 9.36
N LEU A 788 15.71 -18.58 9.48
CA LEU A 788 14.96 -18.35 10.72
C LEU A 788 14.12 -19.57 11.13
N THR A 789 13.55 -20.29 10.17
CA THR A 789 12.76 -21.51 10.44
C THR A 789 13.63 -22.62 11.05
N VAL A 790 14.85 -22.81 10.54
CA VAL A 790 15.78 -23.79 11.13
C VAL A 790 16.25 -23.32 12.50
N CYS A 791 16.57 -22.04 12.67
CA CYS A 791 16.94 -21.49 13.97
C CYS A 791 15.84 -21.72 15.00
N ASP A 792 14.58 -21.50 14.64
CA ASP A 792 13.49 -21.71 15.58
C ASP A 792 13.32 -23.17 15.98
N LYS A 793 13.17 -24.05 14.99
CA LYS A 793 12.90 -25.46 15.26
C LYS A 793 14.03 -26.12 16.06
N SER A 794 15.26 -25.63 15.90
CA SER A 794 16.42 -26.06 16.68
C SER A 794 16.61 -25.30 18.00
N GLY A 795 15.81 -24.29 18.32
CA GLY A 795 15.95 -23.49 19.56
C GLY A 795 17.12 -22.51 19.54
N LEU A 796 17.63 -22.17 18.36
CA LEU A 796 18.74 -21.24 18.16
C LEU A 796 18.29 -19.77 17.99
N THR A 797 16.99 -19.49 17.78
CA THR A 797 16.47 -18.12 17.55
C THR A 797 16.78 -17.16 18.69
N GLN A 798 16.85 -17.64 19.93
CA GLN A 798 17.17 -16.84 21.12
C GLN A 798 18.58 -16.22 21.09
N TYR A 799 19.50 -16.78 20.29
CA TYR A 799 20.87 -16.29 20.17
C TYR A 799 21.05 -15.24 19.07
N LEU A 800 19.96 -14.88 18.36
CA LEU A 800 19.96 -13.87 17.30
C LEU A 800 19.53 -12.51 17.83
N THR A 801 20.26 -11.47 17.41
CA THR A 801 19.88 -10.08 17.68
C THR A 801 18.68 -9.64 16.85
N ASN A 802 18.01 -8.56 17.25
CA ASN A 802 16.94 -7.94 16.45
C ASN A 802 17.42 -7.52 15.06
N GLU A 803 18.63 -6.97 14.97
CA GLU A 803 19.24 -6.53 13.72
C GLU A 803 19.51 -7.69 12.76
N GLU A 804 19.99 -8.83 13.27
CA GLU A 804 20.22 -10.03 12.46
C GLU A 804 18.89 -10.62 11.94
N ARG A 805 17.81 -10.53 12.74
CA ARG A 805 16.48 -11.02 12.34
C ARG A 805 15.79 -10.12 11.32
N ASN A 806 15.82 -8.81 11.54
CA ASN A 806 14.98 -7.85 10.83
C ASN A 806 15.76 -6.91 9.89
N GLY A 807 17.10 -6.97 9.91
CA GLY A 807 17.96 -6.01 9.25
C GLY A 807 18.14 -4.74 10.09
N GLY A 808 19.04 -3.85 9.66
CA GLY A 808 19.30 -2.60 10.35
C GLY A 808 20.47 -1.81 9.79
N ILE A 809 20.58 -0.55 10.21
CA ILE A 809 21.70 0.31 9.87
C ILE A 809 22.29 0.89 11.14
N THR A 810 23.61 0.91 11.21
CA THR A 810 24.35 1.58 12.28
C THR A 810 25.31 2.59 11.71
N VAL A 811 25.51 3.71 12.39
CA VAL A 811 26.58 4.67 12.10
C VAL A 811 27.48 4.76 13.32
N ASN A 812 28.78 4.48 13.14
CA ASN A 812 29.78 4.46 14.21
C ASN A 812 29.46 3.51 15.37
N GLY A 813 28.68 2.46 15.10
CA GLY A 813 28.25 1.48 16.10
C GLY A 813 26.84 1.75 16.65
N ASP A 814 26.35 2.98 16.56
CA ASP A 814 25.02 3.36 17.05
C ASP A 814 23.96 3.06 15.99
N ILE A 815 22.78 2.61 16.43
CA ILE A 815 21.62 2.40 15.54
C ILE A 815 21.27 3.74 14.89
N TRP A 816 21.21 3.74 13.56
CA TRP A 816 20.91 4.94 12.80
C TRP A 816 19.40 5.05 12.59
N ASP A 817 18.76 5.82 13.47
CA ASP A 817 17.34 6.16 13.42
C ASP A 817 17.14 7.37 12.51
N LEU A 818 17.15 7.14 11.19
CA LEU A 818 16.71 7.96 10.02
C LEU A 818 16.77 9.52 10.01
N THR A 819 17.40 10.16 10.99
CA THR A 819 17.29 11.60 11.27
C THR A 819 18.35 12.45 10.53
N GLU A 820 19.41 11.85 9.98
CA GLU A 820 20.48 12.58 9.27
C GLU A 820 21.03 11.85 8.03
N PRO A 821 20.96 12.41 6.80
CA PRO A 821 21.45 11.75 5.59
C PRO A 821 22.99 11.60 5.58
N ILE A 822 23.47 10.35 5.50
CA ILE A 822 24.90 9.99 5.50
C ILE A 822 25.66 10.59 4.30
N SER A 823 25.05 10.65 3.12
CA SER A 823 25.63 11.35 1.97
C SER A 823 24.55 11.88 1.02
N GLY A 824 24.00 13.07 1.32
CA GLY A 824 23.07 13.83 0.49
C GLY A 824 22.02 13.00 -0.25
N ARG A 825 20.86 12.74 0.37
CA ARG A 825 19.84 11.74 -0.02
C ARG A 825 20.34 10.30 0.20
N SER A 826 20.09 9.80 1.41
CA SER A 826 20.15 8.39 1.76
C SER A 826 18.71 7.89 1.85
N TYR A 827 18.38 6.77 1.20
CA TYR A 827 17.06 6.15 1.25
C TYR A 827 17.19 4.80 1.95
N LEU A 828 16.39 4.58 3.00
CA LEU A 828 16.15 3.26 3.55
C LEU A 828 14.94 2.69 2.82
N ILE A 829 15.11 1.58 2.09
CA ILE A 829 13.99 0.84 1.48
C ILE A 829 13.93 -0.51 2.19
N ILE A 830 13.47 -0.56 3.44
CA ILE A 830 13.15 -1.86 4.04
C ILE A 830 11.78 -2.28 3.48
N LEU A 831 11.79 -3.13 2.46
CA LEU A 831 10.65 -3.99 2.16
C LEU A 831 10.50 -4.96 3.35
N HIS A 832 9.54 -4.70 4.23
CA HIS A 832 9.23 -5.57 5.36
C HIS A 832 8.71 -6.93 4.86
N HIS A 833 9.62 -7.88 4.73
CA HIS A 833 9.35 -9.31 4.73
C HIS A 833 10.12 -9.87 5.93
N VAL A 834 9.48 -10.74 6.69
CA VAL A 834 9.86 -11.23 8.04
C VAL A 834 9.19 -10.45 9.16
N LEU A 835 8.08 -11.00 9.68
CA LEU A 835 7.73 -11.14 11.10
C LEU A 835 6.31 -11.73 11.21
N SER A 836 6.20 -13.06 11.28
CA SER A 836 5.08 -13.74 11.96
C SER A 836 5.53 -15.12 12.41
N THR A 837 6.13 -15.18 13.60
CA THR A 837 6.15 -16.29 14.58
C THR A 837 7.26 -15.99 15.61
N PHE A 838 7.06 -16.43 16.86
CA PHE A 838 7.87 -16.25 18.09
C PHE A 838 7.42 -15.17 19.07
N SER A 839 6.54 -15.57 19.99
CA SER A 839 6.61 -15.15 21.38
C SER A 839 6.45 -16.37 22.28
N GLY A 840 7.36 -16.52 23.25
CA GLY A 840 7.35 -17.58 24.23
C GLY A 840 8.59 -17.54 25.11
N THR A 841 8.73 -16.50 25.93
CA THR A 841 9.25 -16.51 27.32
C THR A 841 9.46 -15.08 27.83
N HIS A 842 9.05 -14.85 29.07
CA HIS A 842 8.98 -13.55 29.74
C HIS A 842 10.36 -12.96 30.05
N ALA A 843 10.57 -11.68 29.70
CA ALA A 843 11.39 -10.75 30.49
C ALA A 843 10.94 -9.31 30.21
N SER A 844 10.67 -8.58 31.29
CA SER A 844 10.14 -7.22 31.39
C SER A 844 11.01 -6.18 30.68
N ILE A 845 10.42 -5.30 29.85
CA ILE A 845 11.08 -4.05 29.43
C ILE A 845 10.08 -2.89 29.50
N VAL A 846 10.53 -1.86 30.23
CA VAL A 846 9.91 -0.57 30.56
C VAL A 846 9.74 0.31 29.30
N PRO A 847 8.63 1.05 29.12
CA PRO A 847 8.49 1.98 28.02
C PRO A 847 9.21 3.30 28.35
N CYS A 848 10.18 3.70 27.53
CA CYS A 848 10.63 5.09 27.48
C CYS A 848 10.04 5.78 26.24
N VAL A 849 9.07 6.64 26.51
CA VAL A 849 8.56 7.73 25.67
C VAL A 849 9.50 8.94 25.85
N CYS A 850 9.41 9.93 24.94
CA CYS A 850 9.93 11.32 25.00
C CYS A 850 11.29 11.56 24.30
N PHE A 851 11.58 12.67 23.58
CA PHE A 851 10.87 13.92 23.27
C PHE A 851 11.60 14.67 22.12
N PHE A 852 10.96 15.72 21.59
CA PHE A 852 11.34 16.67 20.54
C PHE A 852 12.54 17.61 20.85
N LYS A 853 13.04 18.25 19.76
CA LYS A 853 13.50 19.67 19.58
C LYS A 853 15.01 20.02 19.42
N PHE A 854 15.31 20.56 18.22
CA PHE A 854 16.06 21.77 17.84
C PHE A 854 17.52 22.01 18.30
N PHE A 855 18.40 22.35 17.35
CA PHE A 855 18.94 23.73 17.20
C PHE A 855 19.60 23.98 15.83
N PHE A 856 19.39 25.22 15.36
CA PHE A 856 19.89 25.86 14.13
C PHE A 856 21.42 25.81 13.94
N ARG A 857 21.85 25.61 12.69
CA ARG A 857 22.60 26.59 11.89
C ARG A 857 22.74 26.17 10.43
#